data_AF-A0A226N3E5-F1
#
_entry.id   AF-A0A226N3E5-F1
#
_cell.length_a   1.000
_cell.length_b   1.000
_cell.length_c   1.000
_cell.angle_alpha   90.00
_cell.angle_beta   90.00
_cell.angle_gamma   90.00
#
_symmetry.space_group_name_H-M   'P 1'
#
loop_
_entity.id
_entity.type
_entity.pdbx_description
1 polymer ?
#
loop_
_entity_poly.entity_id
_entity_poly.type
_entity_poly.pdbx_seq_one_letter_code
_entity_poly.pdbx_strand_id
1 'polypeptide(L)'
;MMAQSHEAVFLETLMDTKWVTSELAWTTHPETGWEEVSGYDEAMNPIRTYQVCNVREANQNNWLRTKFIQRQDVQRVYVELKFTVRDCNSIPNIPGSCKETFNLFYYESDTDSASASSPFWMENPYIKVDTIAPDESFSKLESGRVNTKVRSFGPLSKNGFYLAFQDLGACMSLISVRAFYKKCSNTIAGFAIFPETLTGAEPTSLVIAPGTCIPNAVEVSVPLKLYCNGDGEWMVPVGACTCAAGYEPAMKDTQCQACGPGTFKSKQGEGPCSPCPPNSRTTSGAATVCICRSGFFRADTDPADSACTSVPSAPRSVISNVNETSLVLEWSEPQDAGGRDDLLYNVICKKCSVERRLCTRCDDNVEFVPRQLGLTERRIYISNLMAHTQYTFEIQAVNGISSKSPYPPHFASVNITTNQAAPSAVPTMHLHSSTGNSMTLSWTPPERPNGIILDYEIKYSEKQGQGDGIANTVTSQKNSVRLDGLKANARYMVQVRARTVAGYGRYSLPTEFQTTAEDGSTGKTFQELPLIVGSATAGLLFVIVVVIIAIVCFRKQRNSTDPEYTEKLQQYVTPGMKVYIDPFTYEDPNEAVREFAKEIDISCVKIEEVIGAGNVSQPLLDRTVPDYTTFTTVGDWLDAIKMGRYKENFVNAGFASFDLVAQMTAEDLLRIGVTLAGHQKKILSSIQDMRLQMNQTLPVQV
;
A
#
# COMPACT_ATOMS: atom_id res chain seq x y z
N MET A 1 -39.50 -4.95 -11.17
CA MET A 1 -40.72 -5.16 -10.37
C MET A 1 -40.28 -5.74 -9.03
N MET A 2 -39.97 -4.88 -8.06
CA MET A 2 -39.74 -5.32 -6.68
C MET A 2 -41.10 -5.34 -5.99
N ALA A 3 -41.45 -6.48 -5.41
CA ALA A 3 -42.63 -6.60 -4.58
C ALA A 3 -42.43 -5.67 -3.36
N GLN A 4 -43.26 -4.63 -3.26
CA GLN A 4 -43.43 -3.87 -2.02
C GLN A 4 -43.97 -4.86 -0.98
N SER A 5 -43.10 -5.36 -0.11
CA SER A 5 -43.55 -5.81 1.21
C SER A 5 -44.15 -4.57 1.86
N HIS A 6 -45.46 -4.57 2.11
CA HIS A 6 -46.09 -3.60 3.00
C HIS A 6 -45.42 -3.75 4.37
N GLU A 7 -44.37 -2.99 4.63
CA GLU A 7 -43.83 -2.83 5.98
C GLU A 7 -44.95 -2.26 6.85
N ALA A 8 -45.11 -2.83 8.04
CA ALA A 8 -46.16 -2.40 8.95
C ALA A 8 -45.96 -0.92 9.28
N VAL A 9 -46.95 -0.08 8.97
CA VAL A 9 -46.94 1.33 9.39
C VAL A 9 -46.92 1.38 10.91
N PHE A 10 -45.90 2.00 11.49
CA PHE A 10 -45.75 2.08 12.94
C PHE A 10 -46.53 3.27 13.50
N LEU A 11 -47.50 2.96 14.35
CA LEU A 11 -48.39 3.91 15.01
C LEU A 11 -48.06 3.99 16.49
N GLU A 12 -47.67 5.16 16.98
CA GLU A 12 -47.37 5.42 18.38
C GLU A 12 -48.51 6.20 19.04
N THR A 13 -49.00 5.71 20.18
CA THR A 13 -50.19 6.25 20.84
C THR A 13 -49.82 7.32 21.87
N LEU A 14 -50.42 8.50 21.76
CA LEU A 14 -50.32 9.59 22.74
C LEU A 14 -51.41 9.50 23.82
N MET A 15 -52.61 9.06 23.43
CA MET A 15 -53.75 8.85 24.33
C MET A 15 -54.66 7.78 23.72
N ASP A 16 -55.18 6.86 24.52
CA ASP A 16 -56.21 5.91 24.10
C ASP A 16 -57.18 5.64 25.26
N THR A 17 -58.44 6.02 25.07
CA THR A 17 -59.47 5.86 26.10
C THR A 17 -59.90 4.41 26.29
N LYS A 18 -59.60 3.50 25.34
CA LYS A 18 -60.01 2.09 25.42
C LYS A 18 -59.43 1.38 26.65
N TRP A 19 -58.25 1.78 27.10
CA TRP A 19 -57.54 1.15 28.22
C TRP A 19 -57.89 1.77 29.59
N VAL A 20 -58.71 2.82 29.62
CA VAL A 20 -59.10 3.51 30.85
C VAL A 20 -60.42 2.95 31.36
N THR A 21 -60.37 2.13 32.40
CA THR A 21 -61.53 1.40 32.93
C THR A 21 -62.16 2.03 34.18
N SER A 22 -61.44 2.92 34.89
CA SER A 22 -61.91 3.55 36.13
C SER A 22 -62.71 4.82 35.87
N GLU A 23 -62.09 5.86 35.33
CA GLU A 23 -62.68 7.18 35.04
C GLU A 23 -61.85 7.91 33.98
N LEU A 24 -62.51 8.56 33.01
CA LEU A 24 -61.83 9.45 32.06
C LEU A 24 -61.64 10.84 32.67
N ALA A 25 -62.63 11.32 33.43
CA ALA A 25 -62.65 12.61 34.11
C ALA A 25 -62.29 13.78 33.17
N TRP A 26 -62.92 13.80 32.00
CA TRP A 26 -62.85 14.90 31.04
C TRP A 26 -63.78 16.04 31.47
N THR A 27 -63.45 17.26 31.06
CA THR A 27 -64.20 18.46 31.47
C THR A 27 -65.37 18.70 30.52
N THR A 28 -66.58 18.92 31.05
CA THR A 28 -67.79 19.16 30.25
C THR A 28 -68.31 20.59 30.44
N HIS A 29 -68.95 21.15 29.42
CA HIS A 29 -69.61 22.45 29.51
C HIS A 29 -70.81 22.57 28.55
N PRO A 30 -72.02 22.89 29.03
CA PRO A 30 -72.41 22.92 30.44
C PRO A 30 -72.29 21.52 31.08
N GLU A 31 -72.28 21.44 32.42
CA GLU A 31 -72.15 20.17 33.15
C GLU A 31 -73.26 19.16 32.79
N THR A 32 -74.42 19.64 32.35
CA THR A 32 -75.58 18.84 31.92
C THR A 32 -75.54 18.44 30.43
N GLY A 33 -74.45 18.74 29.72
CA GLY A 33 -74.30 18.42 28.30
C GLY A 33 -73.87 16.98 28.10
N TRP A 34 -72.56 16.74 28.14
CA TRP A 34 -71.98 15.41 28.00
C TRP A 34 -71.97 14.66 29.32
N GLU A 35 -72.41 13.39 29.29
CA GLU A 35 -72.45 12.52 30.45
C GLU A 35 -71.47 11.35 30.29
N GLU A 36 -70.68 11.05 31.32
CA GLU A 36 -69.81 9.88 31.36
C GLU A 36 -70.62 8.64 31.76
N VAL A 37 -70.58 7.60 30.93
CA VAL A 37 -71.31 6.35 31.17
C VAL A 37 -70.41 5.13 31.02
N SER A 38 -70.79 4.03 31.69
CA SER A 38 -70.14 2.74 31.49
C SER A 38 -70.75 2.02 30.29
N GLY A 39 -69.91 1.52 29.40
CA GLY A 39 -70.31 0.69 28.27
C GLY A 39 -69.47 -0.59 28.16
N TYR A 40 -69.74 -1.36 27.12
CA TYR A 40 -68.94 -2.52 26.74
C TYR A 40 -68.44 -2.33 25.30
N ASP A 41 -67.19 -2.70 25.03
CA ASP A 41 -66.69 -2.76 23.65
C ASP A 41 -67.21 -4.01 22.92
N GLU A 42 -66.88 -4.14 21.62
CA GLU A 42 -67.27 -5.30 20.80
C GLU A 42 -66.77 -6.64 21.36
N ALA A 43 -65.71 -6.62 22.19
CA ALA A 43 -65.15 -7.79 22.86
C ALA A 43 -65.66 -7.98 24.30
N MET A 44 -66.73 -7.25 24.68
CA MET A 44 -67.37 -7.28 26.00
C MET A 44 -66.46 -6.83 27.15
N ASN A 45 -65.42 -6.05 26.88
CA ASN A 45 -64.62 -5.41 27.92
C ASN A 45 -65.34 -4.17 28.45
N PRO A 46 -65.31 -3.93 29.78
CA PRO A 46 -65.87 -2.70 30.34
C PRO A 46 -65.05 -1.49 29.88
N ILE A 47 -65.73 -0.51 29.29
CA ILE A 47 -65.14 0.75 28.81
C ILE A 47 -65.88 1.95 29.39
N ARG A 48 -65.21 3.10 29.46
CA ARG A 48 -65.82 4.38 29.78
C ARG A 48 -66.09 5.16 28.49
N THR A 49 -67.31 5.64 28.34
CA THR A 49 -67.76 6.38 27.15
C THR A 49 -68.42 7.69 27.56
N TYR A 50 -68.51 8.63 26.63
CA TYR A 50 -69.27 9.87 26.82
C TYR A 50 -70.50 9.87 25.91
N GLN A 51 -71.66 10.29 26.40
CA GLN A 51 -72.89 10.37 25.62
C GLN A 51 -73.55 11.74 25.75
N VAL A 52 -74.29 12.14 24.73
CA VAL A 52 -75.13 13.35 24.72
C VAL A 52 -76.36 13.10 23.84
N CYS A 53 -77.54 13.54 24.28
CA CYS A 53 -78.78 13.35 23.52
C CYS A 53 -79.83 14.44 23.81
N ASN A 54 -79.42 15.71 23.73
CA ASN A 54 -80.28 16.87 24.01
C ASN A 54 -81.05 17.36 22.77
N VAL A 55 -81.50 16.42 21.93
CA VAL A 55 -82.12 16.67 20.61
C VAL A 55 -83.47 17.40 20.63
N ARG A 56 -84.09 17.52 21.82
CA ARG A 56 -85.41 18.17 21.99
C ARG A 56 -85.29 19.68 22.21
N GLU A 57 -84.12 20.16 22.54
CA GLU A 57 -83.85 21.56 22.82
C GLU A 57 -83.26 22.23 21.57
N ALA A 58 -83.62 23.49 21.33
CA ALA A 58 -83.00 24.29 20.27
C ALA A 58 -81.71 24.96 20.79
N ASN A 59 -80.79 25.30 19.87
CA ASN A 59 -79.55 26.03 20.17
C ASN A 59 -78.61 25.33 21.17
N GLN A 60 -78.43 24.02 21.03
CA GLN A 60 -77.47 23.25 21.83
C GLN A 60 -76.03 23.68 21.53
N ASN A 61 -75.17 23.62 22.55
CA ASN A 61 -73.74 23.89 22.45
C ASN A 61 -72.99 23.17 23.58
N ASN A 62 -72.90 21.85 23.47
CA ASN A 62 -72.35 20.97 24.51
C ASN A 62 -70.89 20.64 24.19
N TRP A 63 -69.97 21.05 25.05
CA TRP A 63 -68.53 20.81 24.92
C TRP A 63 -68.05 19.72 25.86
N LEU A 64 -67.08 18.95 25.38
CA LEU A 64 -66.34 17.94 26.13
C LEU A 64 -64.85 18.10 25.79
N ARG A 65 -63.98 18.26 26.80
CA ARG A 65 -62.53 18.41 26.61
C ARG A 65 -61.74 17.34 27.34
N THR A 66 -60.75 16.77 26.65
CA THR A 66 -59.83 15.79 27.21
C THR A 66 -58.94 16.38 28.31
N LYS A 67 -58.17 15.52 28.98
CA LYS A 67 -56.99 15.94 29.74
C LYS A 67 -55.87 16.41 28.78
N PHE A 68 -54.83 17.03 29.33
CA PHE A 68 -53.67 17.48 28.55
C PHE A 68 -52.93 16.28 27.95
N ILE A 69 -52.70 16.34 26.64
CA ILE A 69 -51.97 15.32 25.89
C ILE A 69 -50.60 15.89 25.54
N GLN A 70 -49.53 15.24 26.01
CA GLN A 70 -48.17 15.62 25.67
C GLN A 70 -47.86 15.30 24.21
N ARG A 71 -47.25 16.23 23.49
CA ARG A 71 -47.00 16.13 22.03
C ARG A 71 -45.83 15.20 21.67
N GLN A 72 -44.84 15.04 22.54
CA GLN A 72 -43.60 14.26 22.27
C GLN A 72 -42.88 14.68 20.97
N ASP A 73 -42.74 15.99 20.73
CA ASP A 73 -42.09 16.60 19.55
C ASP A 73 -42.71 16.33 18.17
N VAL A 74 -43.85 15.63 18.14
CA VAL A 74 -44.60 15.30 16.93
C VAL A 74 -45.21 16.56 16.30
N GLN A 75 -45.07 16.70 14.98
CA GLN A 75 -45.66 17.83 14.25
C GLN A 75 -47.11 17.58 13.84
N ARG A 76 -47.50 16.33 13.61
CA ARG A 76 -48.84 15.95 13.14
C ARG A 76 -49.42 14.81 13.98
N VAL A 77 -50.62 15.02 14.48
CA VAL A 77 -51.35 14.03 15.28
C VAL A 77 -52.56 13.53 14.51
N TYR A 78 -52.83 12.25 14.63
CA TYR A 78 -54.01 11.57 14.12
C TYR A 78 -54.92 11.22 15.29
N VAL A 79 -56.22 11.39 15.11
CA VAL A 79 -57.25 11.07 16.07
C VAL A 79 -58.21 10.11 15.43
N GLU A 80 -58.24 8.89 15.94
CA GLU A 80 -59.25 7.89 15.65
C GLU A 80 -60.41 8.03 16.64
N LEU A 81 -61.61 8.19 16.12
CA LEU A 81 -62.86 8.28 16.86
C LEU A 81 -63.71 7.07 16.55
N LYS A 82 -64.12 6.34 17.59
CA LYS A 82 -65.20 5.36 17.50
C LYS A 82 -66.42 5.91 18.19
N PHE A 83 -67.55 5.95 17.50
CA PHE A 83 -68.77 6.58 18.02
C PHE A 83 -70.03 5.99 17.38
N THR A 84 -71.17 6.20 18.02
CA THR A 84 -72.49 5.88 17.47
C THR A 84 -73.31 7.16 17.37
N VAL A 85 -74.08 7.29 16.29
CA VAL A 85 -75.03 8.41 16.10
C VAL A 85 -76.38 7.83 15.76
N ARG A 86 -77.41 8.32 16.44
CA ARG A 86 -78.78 7.94 16.18
C ARG A 86 -79.38 8.81 15.09
N ASP A 87 -80.03 8.18 14.12
CA ASP A 87 -80.74 8.87 13.04
C ASP A 87 -81.85 9.77 13.60
N CYS A 88 -81.88 11.05 13.21
CA CYS A 88 -82.87 12.02 13.66
C CYS A 88 -84.31 11.59 13.28
N ASN A 89 -84.48 10.94 12.12
CA ASN A 89 -85.79 10.44 11.67
C ASN A 89 -86.31 9.29 12.55
N SER A 90 -85.42 8.60 13.28
CA SER A 90 -85.79 7.49 14.16
C SER A 90 -86.37 7.93 15.52
N ILE A 91 -86.35 9.24 15.80
CA ILE A 91 -86.76 9.79 17.09
C ILE A 91 -88.08 10.54 16.91
N PRO A 92 -89.17 10.08 17.56
CA PRO A 92 -90.48 10.68 17.40
C PRO A 92 -90.55 12.08 18.04
N ASN A 93 -91.30 12.99 17.42
CA ASN A 93 -91.57 14.35 17.91
C ASN A 93 -90.31 15.23 18.09
N ILE A 94 -89.34 15.11 17.18
CA ILE A 94 -88.13 15.93 17.21
C ILE A 94 -88.33 17.30 16.51
N PRO A 95 -87.83 18.40 17.10
CA PRO A 95 -87.73 19.69 16.41
C PRO A 95 -86.68 19.65 15.28
N GLY A 96 -86.82 20.50 14.25
CA GLY A 96 -85.86 20.61 13.14
C GLY A 96 -84.43 21.03 13.52
N SER A 97 -84.12 21.14 14.82
CA SER A 97 -82.79 21.40 15.38
C SER A 97 -81.92 20.15 15.54
N CYS A 98 -82.46 18.94 15.37
CA CYS A 98 -81.67 17.71 15.47
C CYS A 98 -80.55 17.64 14.41
N LYS A 99 -79.38 17.18 14.84
CA LYS A 99 -78.18 16.98 14.01
C LYS A 99 -77.68 15.55 14.11
N GLU A 100 -76.96 15.12 13.08
CA GLU A 100 -76.31 13.79 13.03
C GLU A 100 -74.79 13.93 12.99
N THR A 101 -74.29 15.11 13.34
CA THR A 101 -72.87 15.48 13.26
C THR A 101 -72.43 16.20 14.52
N PHE A 102 -71.16 16.04 14.87
CA PHE A 102 -70.50 16.79 15.94
C PHE A 102 -69.18 17.36 15.41
N ASN A 103 -68.63 18.37 16.09
CA ASN A 103 -67.39 19.00 15.67
C ASN A 103 -66.23 18.52 16.54
N LEU A 104 -65.08 18.26 15.91
CA LEU A 104 -63.80 18.00 16.57
C LEU A 104 -62.96 19.28 16.56
N PHE A 105 -62.41 19.64 17.70
CA PHE A 105 -61.53 20.79 17.93
C PHE A 105 -60.25 20.36 18.65
N TYR A 106 -59.23 21.20 18.57
CA TYR A 106 -58.03 21.10 19.41
C TYR A 106 -57.59 22.47 19.94
N TYR A 107 -56.84 22.46 21.04
CA TYR A 107 -56.22 23.65 21.63
C TYR A 107 -54.81 23.34 22.10
N GLU A 108 -53.82 24.08 21.61
CA GLU A 108 -52.41 23.92 21.98
C GLU A 108 -52.05 24.71 23.24
N SER A 109 -51.32 24.06 24.16
CA SER A 109 -50.78 24.67 25.38
C SER A 109 -49.38 24.14 25.70
N ASP A 110 -48.55 24.97 26.34
CA ASP A 110 -47.21 24.56 26.79
C ASP A 110 -47.24 23.80 28.13
N THR A 111 -48.34 23.94 28.88
CA THR A 111 -48.55 23.33 30.19
C THR A 111 -50.00 22.86 30.35
N ASP A 112 -50.24 21.97 31.32
CA ASP A 112 -51.58 21.54 31.70
C ASP A 112 -52.29 22.63 32.55
N SER A 113 -52.70 23.71 31.90
CA SER A 113 -53.26 24.91 32.55
C SER A 113 -54.77 25.07 32.36
N ALA A 114 -55.44 24.13 31.70
CA ALA A 114 -56.84 24.26 31.36
C ALA A 114 -57.75 23.93 32.57
N SER A 115 -58.70 24.83 32.87
CA SER A 115 -59.68 24.71 33.94
C SER A 115 -61.09 24.48 33.38
N ALA A 116 -62.11 24.44 34.25
CA ALA A 116 -63.51 24.35 33.85
C ALA A 116 -64.02 25.59 33.08
N SER A 117 -63.34 26.74 33.20
CA SER A 117 -63.74 28.01 32.57
C SER A 117 -62.70 28.58 31.61
N SER A 118 -61.50 28.01 31.55
CA SER A 118 -60.40 28.47 30.68
C SER A 118 -59.70 27.28 30.00
N PRO A 119 -59.35 27.36 28.71
CA PRO A 119 -59.77 28.39 27.77
C PRO A 119 -61.29 28.39 27.58
N PHE A 120 -61.84 29.54 27.19
CA PHE A 120 -63.28 29.72 27.02
C PHE A 120 -63.86 28.73 25.99
N TRP A 121 -65.03 28.16 26.30
CA TRP A 121 -65.76 27.18 25.49
C TRP A 121 -66.39 27.78 24.23
N MET A 122 -65.53 28.18 23.29
CA MET A 122 -65.95 28.84 22.05
C MET A 122 -64.94 28.62 20.93
N GLU A 123 -65.36 28.90 19.69
CA GLU A 123 -64.43 29.01 18.56
C GLU A 123 -63.45 30.15 18.83
N ASN A 124 -62.14 29.86 18.75
CA ASN A 124 -61.04 30.68 19.29
C ASN A 124 -61.06 30.81 20.83
N PRO A 125 -60.15 30.14 21.56
CA PRO A 125 -58.85 29.67 21.07
C PRO A 125 -58.85 28.22 20.56
N TYR A 126 -59.98 27.50 20.63
CA TYR A 126 -60.10 26.18 20.03
C TYR A 126 -60.14 26.29 18.50
N ILE A 127 -59.32 25.49 17.82
CA ILE A 127 -59.22 25.42 16.36
C ILE A 127 -60.00 24.21 15.89
N LYS A 128 -60.92 24.41 14.94
CA LYS A 128 -61.77 23.34 14.39
C LYS A 128 -60.93 22.42 13.50
N VAL A 129 -60.98 21.11 13.76
CA VAL A 129 -60.34 20.06 12.94
C VAL A 129 -61.25 19.67 11.80
N ASP A 130 -62.47 19.20 12.11
CA ASP A 130 -63.48 18.82 11.12
C ASP A 130 -64.87 18.72 11.75
N THR A 131 -65.90 18.66 10.90
CA THR A 131 -67.26 18.22 11.28
C THR A 131 -67.35 16.72 11.03
N ILE A 132 -67.58 15.95 12.09
CA ILE A 132 -67.62 14.48 12.05
C ILE A 132 -69.05 14.02 11.80
N ALA A 133 -69.23 13.27 10.72
CA ALA A 133 -70.48 12.60 10.38
C ALA A 133 -70.28 11.06 10.43
N PRO A 134 -71.33 10.30 10.80
CA PRO A 134 -71.33 8.84 10.69
C PRO A 134 -71.27 8.41 9.23
N ASP A 135 -70.66 7.27 8.94
CA ASP A 135 -70.85 6.57 7.66
C ASP A 135 -72.24 5.93 7.60
N GLU A 136 -72.70 5.42 8.75
CA GLU A 136 -74.04 4.84 8.91
C GLU A 136 -74.65 5.22 10.27
N SER A 137 -75.89 5.71 10.26
CA SER A 137 -76.68 6.01 11.45
C SER A 137 -77.62 4.85 11.79
N PHE A 138 -77.86 4.59 13.08
CA PHE A 138 -78.75 3.49 13.49
C PHE A 138 -80.19 3.95 13.74
N SER A 139 -81.15 3.10 13.36
CA SER A 139 -82.57 3.23 13.69
C SER A 139 -82.97 2.23 14.78
N LYS A 140 -84.20 2.31 15.28
CA LYS A 140 -84.74 1.64 16.49
C LYS A 140 -84.57 0.10 16.58
N LEU A 141 -84.01 -0.60 15.59
CA LEU A 141 -83.98 -2.07 15.53
C LEU A 141 -82.60 -2.73 15.45
N GLU A 142 -81.50 -1.99 15.40
CA GLU A 142 -80.15 -2.58 15.39
C GLU A 142 -79.34 -2.15 16.62
N SER A 143 -78.60 -3.08 17.23
CA SER A 143 -77.56 -2.75 18.21
C SER A 143 -76.65 -1.70 17.58
N GLY A 144 -76.55 -0.53 18.21
CA GLY A 144 -75.97 0.68 17.59
C GLY A 144 -74.66 0.41 16.85
N ARG A 145 -74.64 0.72 15.55
CA ARG A 145 -73.49 0.47 14.68
C ARG A 145 -72.36 1.45 14.99
N VAL A 146 -71.18 0.91 15.32
CA VAL A 146 -70.00 1.71 15.66
C VAL A 146 -69.38 2.27 14.38
N ASN A 147 -69.30 3.59 14.30
CA ASN A 147 -68.62 4.32 13.23
C ASN A 147 -67.17 4.58 13.63
N THR A 148 -66.24 4.49 12.69
CA THR A 148 -64.82 4.81 12.91
C THR A 148 -64.39 5.94 11.97
N LYS A 149 -63.90 7.06 12.51
CA LYS A 149 -63.36 8.18 11.72
C LYS A 149 -61.97 8.56 12.20
N VAL A 150 -61.04 8.68 11.25
CA VAL A 150 -59.69 9.19 11.51
C VAL A 150 -59.56 10.60 10.94
N ARG A 151 -59.03 11.52 11.74
CA ARG A 151 -58.67 12.88 11.34
C ARG A 151 -57.28 13.23 11.80
N SER A 152 -56.64 14.16 11.12
CA SER A 152 -55.31 14.63 11.50
C SER A 152 -55.24 16.15 11.55
N PHE A 153 -54.42 16.69 12.43
CA PHE A 153 -54.14 18.11 12.52
C PHE A 153 -52.66 18.38 12.85
N GLY A 154 -52.22 19.60 12.58
CA GLY A 154 -50.85 20.08 12.68
C GLY A 154 -50.56 21.13 11.60
N PRO A 155 -49.34 21.70 11.55
CA PRO A 155 -48.22 21.48 12.45
C PRO A 155 -48.51 21.97 13.87
N LEU A 156 -48.23 21.12 14.86
CA LEU A 156 -48.24 21.48 16.27
C LEU A 156 -46.92 22.13 16.68
N SER A 157 -47.01 23.16 17.52
CA SER A 157 -45.91 24.04 17.91
C SER A 157 -45.65 24.07 19.42
N LYS A 158 -46.67 23.83 20.25
CA LYS A 158 -46.56 23.85 21.72
C LYS A 158 -46.27 22.48 22.32
N ASN A 159 -45.96 22.40 23.62
CA ASN A 159 -45.57 21.14 24.30
C ASN A 159 -46.68 20.08 24.35
N GLY A 160 -47.95 20.48 24.25
CA GLY A 160 -49.07 19.57 24.22
C GLY A 160 -50.35 20.23 23.75
N PHE A 161 -51.42 19.47 23.79
CA PHE A 161 -52.72 19.92 23.30
C PHE A 161 -53.86 19.24 24.07
N TYR A 162 -55.05 19.82 23.92
CA TYR A 162 -56.31 19.25 24.34
C TYR A 162 -57.15 18.96 23.11
N LEU A 163 -57.91 17.87 23.12
CA LEU A 163 -58.98 17.64 22.15
C LEU A 163 -60.30 18.12 22.78
N ALA A 164 -61.17 18.69 21.95
CA ALA A 164 -62.49 19.10 22.37
C ALA A 164 -63.55 18.66 21.35
N PHE A 165 -64.71 18.25 21.86
CA PHE A 165 -65.84 17.75 21.09
C PHE A 165 -67.04 18.66 21.34
N GLN A 166 -67.63 19.19 20.29
CA GLN A 166 -68.78 20.07 20.38
C GLN A 166 -69.98 19.42 19.71
N ASP A 167 -71.04 19.27 20.49
CA ASP A 167 -72.36 18.86 20.03
C ASP A 167 -73.29 20.08 19.91
N LEU A 168 -74.04 20.14 18.80
CA LEU A 168 -75.01 21.19 18.49
C LEU A 168 -76.45 20.66 18.39
N GLY A 169 -76.72 19.47 18.94
CA GLY A 169 -78.06 18.89 18.98
C GLY A 169 -78.16 17.48 18.36
N ALA A 170 -77.13 16.67 18.52
CA ALA A 170 -77.08 15.27 18.12
C ALA A 170 -77.42 14.33 19.28
N CYS A 171 -77.78 13.09 18.94
CA CYS A 171 -77.91 11.99 19.87
C CYS A 171 -76.82 10.96 19.58
N MET A 172 -75.71 11.03 20.32
CA MET A 172 -74.50 10.26 20.04
C MET A 172 -73.82 9.73 21.29
N SER A 173 -73.02 8.68 21.12
CA SER A 173 -72.08 8.18 22.13
C SER A 173 -70.68 8.08 21.54
N LEU A 174 -69.71 8.71 22.21
CA LEU A 174 -68.29 8.64 21.92
C LEU A 174 -67.70 7.45 22.68
N ILE A 175 -67.42 6.37 21.94
CA ILE A 175 -67.04 5.06 22.46
C ILE A 175 -65.54 5.00 22.76
N SER A 176 -64.71 5.45 21.81
CA SER A 176 -63.27 5.53 22.04
C SER A 176 -62.63 6.67 21.28
N VAL A 177 -61.62 7.28 21.89
CA VAL A 177 -60.76 8.29 21.26
C VAL A 177 -59.33 7.83 21.41
N ARG A 178 -58.65 7.68 20.27
CA ARG A 178 -57.23 7.37 20.22
C ARG A 178 -56.48 8.47 19.49
N ALA A 179 -55.64 9.21 20.19
CA ALA A 179 -54.67 10.13 19.59
C ALA A 179 -53.34 9.40 19.40
N PHE A 180 -52.82 9.41 18.18
CA PHE A 180 -51.58 8.73 17.81
C PHE A 180 -50.82 9.50 16.74
N TYR A 181 -49.58 9.12 16.47
CA TYR A 181 -48.78 9.66 15.40
C TYR A 181 -48.09 8.56 14.60
N LYS A 182 -47.64 8.92 13.41
CA LYS A 182 -46.93 8.03 12.49
C LYS A 182 -45.43 8.31 12.55
N LYS A 183 -44.61 7.26 12.49
CA LYS A 183 -43.16 7.34 12.35
C LYS A 183 -42.66 6.24 11.42
N CYS A 184 -41.50 6.46 10.81
CA CYS A 184 -40.77 5.40 10.15
C CYS A 184 -39.85 4.71 11.18
N SER A 185 -39.96 3.39 11.31
CA SER A 185 -39.14 2.60 12.23
C SER A 185 -37.68 2.54 11.78
N ASN A 186 -36.78 2.21 12.72
CA ASN A 186 -35.40 1.94 12.36
C ASN A 186 -35.33 0.80 11.34
N THR A 187 -34.49 0.95 10.34
CA THR A 187 -34.35 -0.05 9.27
C THR A 187 -32.91 -0.11 8.77
N ILE A 188 -32.58 -1.20 8.08
CA ILE A 188 -31.29 -1.38 7.41
C ILE A 188 -31.58 -1.51 5.91
N ALA A 189 -30.98 -0.64 5.11
CA ALA A 189 -31.07 -0.70 3.65
C ALA A 189 -29.69 -0.46 3.04
N GLY A 190 -29.27 -1.33 2.12
CA GLY A 190 -27.95 -1.24 1.48
C GLY A 190 -26.79 -1.20 2.47
N PHE A 191 -26.81 -2.07 3.49
CA PHE A 191 -25.82 -2.11 4.59
C PHE A 191 -25.66 -0.78 5.36
N ALA A 192 -26.66 0.11 5.33
CA ALA A 192 -26.72 1.32 6.12
C ALA A 192 -27.91 1.28 7.09
N ILE A 193 -27.67 1.69 8.33
CA ILE A 193 -28.67 1.84 9.39
C ILE A 193 -29.30 3.21 9.26
N PHE A 194 -30.63 3.25 9.17
CA PHE A 194 -31.43 4.46 9.22
C PHE A 194 -32.21 4.50 10.53
N PRO A 195 -32.08 5.57 11.34
CA PRO A 195 -32.72 5.66 12.63
C PRO A 195 -34.24 5.89 12.49
N GLU A 196 -34.95 5.67 13.59
CA GLU A 196 -36.36 6.06 13.69
C GLU A 196 -36.53 7.54 13.37
N THR A 197 -37.48 7.85 12.48
CA THR A 197 -37.69 9.21 11.97
C THR A 197 -39.16 9.58 12.04
N LEU A 198 -39.45 10.71 12.68
CA LEU A 198 -40.81 11.25 12.77
C LEU A 198 -41.29 11.74 11.40
N THR A 199 -42.58 11.55 11.13
CA THR A 199 -43.22 12.11 9.93
C THR A 199 -43.29 13.65 10.01
N GLY A 200 -43.27 14.31 8.86
CA GLY A 200 -43.32 15.77 8.81
C GLY A 200 -44.72 16.34 9.05
N ALA A 201 -44.78 17.67 9.14
CA ALA A 201 -46.01 18.42 9.39
C ALA A 201 -47.12 18.23 8.35
N GLU A 202 -46.78 17.94 7.09
CA GLU A 202 -47.70 17.84 5.95
C GLU A 202 -47.88 16.39 5.49
N PRO A 203 -49.03 16.01 4.89
CA PRO A 203 -49.23 14.63 4.43
C PRO A 203 -48.28 14.27 3.28
N THR A 204 -47.90 15.26 2.46
CA THR A 204 -46.94 15.13 1.35
C THR A 204 -45.49 15.38 1.77
N SER A 205 -45.21 15.54 3.06
CA SER A 205 -43.86 15.82 3.54
C SER A 205 -42.94 14.62 3.38
N LEU A 206 -41.67 14.90 3.10
CA LEU A 206 -40.59 13.93 3.04
C LEU A 206 -39.49 14.36 4.00
N VAL A 207 -39.33 13.61 5.09
CA VAL A 207 -38.30 13.87 6.10
C VAL A 207 -37.07 13.03 5.77
N ILE A 208 -35.90 13.68 5.70
CA ILE A 208 -34.63 13.02 5.39
C ILE A 208 -34.09 12.36 6.65
N ALA A 209 -33.85 11.06 6.57
CA ALA A 209 -33.10 10.29 7.56
C ALA A 209 -31.67 10.05 7.06
N PRO A 210 -30.64 10.59 7.73
CA PRO A 210 -29.26 10.27 7.40
C PRO A 210 -28.95 8.82 7.80
N GLY A 211 -28.25 8.11 6.92
CA GLY A 211 -27.80 6.74 7.17
C GLY A 211 -26.35 6.68 7.63
N THR A 212 -26.02 5.62 8.36
CA THR A 212 -24.64 5.26 8.73
C THR A 212 -24.39 3.81 8.36
N CYS A 213 -23.24 3.48 7.76
CA CYS A 213 -22.92 2.08 7.48
C CYS A 213 -22.99 1.21 8.74
N ILE A 214 -23.46 -0.02 8.58
CA ILE A 214 -23.42 -1.02 9.66
C ILE A 214 -21.95 -1.30 10.07
N PRO A 215 -21.71 -1.87 11.25
CA PRO A 215 -20.36 -2.27 11.64
C PRO A 215 -19.70 -3.19 10.60
N ASN A 216 -18.43 -2.94 10.30
CA ASN A 216 -17.63 -3.64 9.29
C ASN A 216 -18.11 -3.48 7.83
N ALA A 217 -18.95 -2.47 7.56
CA ALA A 217 -19.25 -2.00 6.21
C ALA A 217 -18.57 -0.65 5.92
N VAL A 218 -18.34 -0.36 4.65
CA VAL A 218 -17.70 0.85 4.14
C VAL A 218 -18.58 1.45 3.06
N GLU A 219 -18.58 2.78 2.98
CA GLU A 219 -19.35 3.54 2.01
C GLU A 219 -18.91 3.21 0.58
N VAL A 220 -19.89 2.94 -0.29
CA VAL A 220 -19.67 2.75 -1.74
C VAL A 220 -20.27 3.90 -2.53
N SER A 221 -21.42 4.40 -2.10
CA SER A 221 -22.06 5.57 -2.70
C SER A 221 -22.64 6.48 -1.62
N VAL A 222 -22.34 7.77 -1.73
CA VAL A 222 -22.73 8.82 -0.78
C VAL A 222 -23.51 9.92 -1.50
N PRO A 223 -24.43 10.64 -0.82
CA PRO A 223 -24.76 10.53 0.60
C PRO A 223 -25.73 9.38 0.92
N LEU A 224 -25.62 8.81 2.12
CA LEU A 224 -26.57 7.82 2.65
C LEU A 224 -27.82 8.53 3.16
N LYS A 225 -28.93 8.41 2.42
CA LYS A 225 -30.20 9.07 2.75
C LYS A 225 -31.37 8.14 2.50
N LEU A 226 -32.32 8.16 3.42
CA LEU A 226 -33.64 7.55 3.27
C LEU A 226 -34.71 8.62 3.54
N TYR A 227 -35.87 8.49 2.93
CA TYR A 227 -36.94 9.48 3.06
C TYR A 227 -38.15 8.85 3.73
N CYS A 228 -38.58 9.42 4.85
CA CYS A 228 -39.80 9.05 5.55
C CYS A 228 -40.96 9.91 5.05
N ASN A 229 -41.99 9.30 4.47
CA ASN A 229 -43.15 10.03 3.97
C ASN A 229 -44.16 10.36 5.10
N GLY A 230 -45.17 11.18 4.81
CA GLY A 230 -46.22 11.53 5.78
C GLY A 230 -47.09 10.36 6.27
N ASP A 231 -46.99 9.19 5.63
CA ASP A 231 -47.70 7.98 6.01
C ASP A 231 -46.88 7.03 6.89
N GLY A 232 -45.63 7.38 7.20
CA GLY A 232 -44.74 6.56 8.03
C GLY A 232 -44.10 5.39 7.28
N GLU A 233 -44.01 5.49 5.94
CA GLU A 233 -43.34 4.51 5.09
C GLU A 233 -42.01 5.05 4.57
N TRP A 234 -41.03 4.15 4.47
CA TRP A 234 -39.74 4.46 3.85
C TRP A 234 -39.85 4.46 2.32
N MET A 235 -39.27 5.49 1.70
CA MET A 235 -39.09 5.53 0.26
C MET A 235 -37.74 4.93 -0.17
N VAL A 236 -37.40 5.07 -1.45
CA VAL A 236 -36.18 4.52 -2.04
C VAL A 236 -34.91 5.08 -1.38
N PRO A 237 -33.95 4.23 -0.96
CA PRO A 237 -32.66 4.67 -0.44
C PRO A 237 -31.81 5.34 -1.51
N VAL A 238 -31.04 6.35 -1.10
CA VAL A 238 -29.98 6.97 -1.87
C VAL A 238 -28.66 6.66 -1.17
N GLY A 239 -27.68 6.17 -1.92
CA GLY A 239 -26.42 5.70 -1.37
C GLY A 239 -26.50 4.27 -0.82
N ALA A 240 -25.33 3.66 -0.62
CA ALA A 240 -25.18 2.31 -0.09
C ALA A 240 -23.77 2.08 0.47
N CYS A 241 -23.68 1.12 1.39
CA CYS A 241 -22.45 0.57 1.92
C CYS A 241 -22.25 -0.86 1.42
N THR A 242 -21.03 -1.38 1.51
CA THR A 242 -20.75 -2.82 1.31
C THR A 242 -19.80 -3.32 2.38
N CYS A 243 -19.77 -4.63 2.60
CA CYS A 243 -18.86 -5.20 3.60
C CYS A 243 -17.39 -4.90 3.27
N ALA A 244 -16.65 -4.52 4.30
CA ALA A 244 -15.23 -4.24 4.24
C ALA A 244 -14.43 -5.49 3.82
N ALA A 245 -13.16 -5.29 3.44
CA ALA A 245 -12.24 -6.42 3.26
C ALA A 245 -12.18 -7.27 4.53
N GLY A 246 -12.18 -8.60 4.37
CA GLY A 246 -12.29 -9.57 5.45
C GLY A 246 -13.72 -9.86 5.91
N TYR A 247 -14.75 -9.21 5.36
CA TYR A 247 -16.14 -9.42 5.77
C TYR A 247 -17.05 -9.73 4.58
N GLU A 248 -17.97 -10.66 4.76
CA GLU A 248 -19.01 -11.02 3.78
C GLU A 248 -20.41 -10.68 4.29
N PRO A 249 -21.36 -10.46 3.38
CA PRO A 249 -22.77 -10.33 3.75
C PRO A 249 -23.29 -11.58 4.48
N ALA A 250 -23.87 -11.39 5.66
CA ALA A 250 -24.75 -12.39 6.25
C ALA A 250 -26.15 -12.33 5.58
N MET A 251 -26.96 -13.37 5.73
CA MET A 251 -28.28 -13.45 5.08
C MET A 251 -29.11 -12.16 5.29
N LYS A 252 -29.67 -11.63 4.19
CA LYS A 252 -30.51 -10.42 4.08
C LYS A 252 -29.80 -9.06 4.19
N ASP A 253 -28.50 -8.96 3.89
CA ASP A 253 -27.78 -7.67 3.80
C ASP A 253 -27.84 -6.80 5.08
N THR A 254 -28.12 -7.42 6.23
CA THR A 254 -28.29 -6.73 7.52
C THR A 254 -27.02 -6.70 8.36
N GLN A 255 -26.06 -7.57 8.05
CA GLN A 255 -24.83 -7.72 8.82
C GLN A 255 -23.65 -8.07 7.92
N CYS A 256 -22.47 -7.55 8.26
CA CYS A 256 -21.19 -7.98 7.70
C CYS A 256 -20.50 -8.94 8.66
N GLN A 257 -20.44 -10.22 8.27
CA GLN A 257 -19.84 -11.30 9.03
C GLN A 257 -18.36 -11.46 8.64
N ALA A 258 -17.50 -11.66 9.64
CA ALA A 258 -16.09 -11.93 9.40
C ALA A 258 -15.88 -13.24 8.64
N CYS A 259 -14.97 -13.24 7.66
CA CYS A 259 -14.56 -14.46 6.97
C CYS A 259 -14.12 -15.52 7.99
N GLY A 260 -14.63 -16.75 7.82
CA GLY A 260 -14.28 -17.89 8.68
C GLY A 260 -12.85 -18.39 8.45
N PRO A 261 -12.33 -19.24 9.36
CA PRO A 261 -10.99 -19.83 9.21
C PRO A 261 -10.82 -20.53 7.86
N GLY A 262 -9.67 -20.32 7.21
CA GLY A 262 -9.40 -20.85 5.87
C GLY A 262 -10.01 -20.06 4.70
N THR A 263 -10.77 -19.00 4.98
CA THR A 263 -11.33 -18.09 3.97
C THR A 263 -10.82 -16.67 4.18
N PHE A 264 -10.83 -15.87 3.12
CA PHE A 264 -10.37 -14.48 3.14
C PHE A 264 -11.19 -13.63 2.16
N LYS A 265 -11.04 -12.31 2.27
CA LYS A 265 -11.58 -11.37 1.28
C LYS A 265 -10.69 -10.13 1.21
N SER A 266 -10.03 -9.94 0.08
CA SER A 266 -8.98 -8.92 -0.09
C SER A 266 -9.49 -7.51 -0.35
N LYS A 267 -10.70 -7.36 -0.87
CA LYS A 267 -11.30 -6.08 -1.26
C LYS A 267 -12.71 -5.95 -0.69
N GLN A 268 -13.16 -4.71 -0.50
CA GLN A 268 -14.56 -4.42 -0.16
C GLN A 268 -15.50 -4.86 -1.29
N GLY A 269 -16.76 -5.15 -0.96
CA GLY A 269 -17.79 -5.42 -1.95
C GLY A 269 -18.87 -6.39 -1.45
N GLU A 270 -19.77 -6.77 -2.34
CA GLU A 270 -20.93 -7.64 -2.03
C GLU A 270 -20.60 -9.14 -2.10
N GLY A 271 -19.44 -9.51 -2.67
CA GLY A 271 -19.06 -10.92 -2.82
C GLY A 271 -18.81 -11.64 -1.49
N PRO A 272 -19.02 -12.97 -1.44
CA PRO A 272 -18.69 -13.80 -0.28
C PRO A 272 -17.17 -13.92 -0.08
N CYS A 273 -16.75 -14.42 1.08
CA CYS A 273 -15.38 -14.79 1.35
C CYS A 273 -14.96 -15.97 0.44
N SER A 274 -13.73 -15.94 -0.05
CA SER A 274 -13.16 -16.99 -0.89
C SER A 274 -12.23 -17.88 -0.08
N PRO A 275 -12.08 -19.18 -0.44
CA PRO A 275 -11.09 -20.04 0.19
C PRO A 275 -9.67 -19.56 -0.10
N CYS A 276 -8.76 -19.77 0.85
CA CYS A 276 -7.36 -19.42 0.63
C CYS A 276 -6.79 -20.10 -0.62
N PRO A 277 -6.06 -19.37 -1.47
CA PRO A 277 -5.47 -19.94 -2.68
C PRO A 277 -4.35 -20.94 -2.35
N PRO A 278 -3.91 -21.77 -3.31
CA PRO A 278 -2.89 -22.78 -3.10
C PRO A 278 -1.63 -22.25 -2.42
N ASN A 279 -1.01 -23.10 -1.60
CA ASN A 279 0.20 -22.80 -0.81
C ASN A 279 0.07 -21.61 0.15
N SER A 280 -1.15 -21.24 0.53
CA SER A 280 -1.43 -20.23 1.55
C SER A 280 -2.36 -20.77 2.64
N ARG A 281 -2.49 -20.06 3.75
CA ARG A 281 -3.42 -20.37 4.85
C ARG A 281 -3.74 -19.14 5.69
N THR A 282 -4.88 -19.16 6.36
CA THR A 282 -5.21 -18.22 7.44
C THR A 282 -5.94 -18.94 8.56
N THR A 283 -5.64 -18.58 9.80
CA THR A 283 -6.30 -19.10 11.02
C THR A 283 -7.15 -18.05 11.72
N SER A 284 -6.95 -16.78 11.41
CA SER A 284 -7.71 -15.67 11.98
C SER A 284 -9.03 -15.47 11.23
N GLY A 285 -10.08 -15.09 11.96
CA GLY A 285 -11.28 -14.53 11.35
C GLY A 285 -10.97 -13.16 10.71
N ALA A 286 -11.82 -12.75 9.77
CA ALA A 286 -11.70 -11.47 9.06
C ALA A 286 -10.39 -11.27 8.27
N ALA A 287 -9.82 -12.35 7.73
CA ALA A 287 -8.58 -12.26 6.97
C ALA A 287 -8.76 -11.51 5.64
N THR A 288 -7.92 -10.50 5.40
CA THR A 288 -7.85 -9.78 4.10
C THR A 288 -6.84 -10.40 3.14
N VAL A 289 -5.93 -11.23 3.66
CA VAL A 289 -4.92 -11.94 2.88
C VAL A 289 -4.58 -13.27 3.54
N CYS A 290 -4.37 -14.31 2.75
CA CYS A 290 -3.86 -15.59 3.26
C CYS A 290 -2.34 -15.59 3.28
N ILE A 291 -1.75 -15.97 4.41
CA ILE A 291 -0.30 -16.00 4.60
C ILE A 291 0.28 -17.20 3.84
N CYS A 292 1.40 -17.01 3.13
CA CYS A 292 2.05 -18.09 2.41
C CYS A 292 2.62 -19.16 3.37
N ARG A 293 2.60 -20.42 2.92
CA ARG A 293 3.27 -21.52 3.62
C ARG A 293 4.79 -21.38 3.49
N SER A 294 5.54 -22.02 4.40
CA SER A 294 7.00 -22.03 4.36
C SER A 294 7.51 -22.53 3.00
N GLY A 295 8.45 -21.80 2.39
CA GLY A 295 8.99 -22.08 1.07
C GLY A 295 8.21 -21.50 -0.11
N PHE A 296 7.07 -20.86 0.14
CA PHE A 296 6.24 -20.21 -0.88
C PHE A 296 6.08 -18.72 -0.59
N PHE A 297 5.96 -17.94 -1.65
CA PHE A 297 6.00 -16.48 -1.62
C PHE A 297 5.06 -15.88 -2.67
N ARG A 298 4.73 -14.60 -2.49
CA ARG A 298 4.09 -13.75 -3.50
C ARG A 298 5.03 -12.59 -3.83
N ALA A 299 5.06 -12.18 -5.09
CA ALA A 299 5.70 -10.95 -5.51
C ALA A 299 4.88 -9.74 -5.06
N ASP A 300 5.48 -8.56 -4.98
CA ASP A 300 4.78 -7.34 -4.56
C ASP A 300 3.71 -6.91 -5.58
N THR A 301 3.83 -7.36 -6.83
CA THR A 301 2.87 -7.15 -7.91
C THR A 301 1.74 -8.18 -7.93
N ASP A 302 1.88 -9.28 -7.19
CA ASP A 302 0.87 -10.35 -7.19
C ASP A 302 -0.33 -9.95 -6.34
N PRO A 303 -1.57 -10.13 -6.84
CA PRO A 303 -2.76 -9.79 -6.07
C PRO A 303 -2.99 -10.82 -4.94
N ALA A 304 -3.70 -10.42 -3.88
CA ALA A 304 -3.86 -11.24 -2.67
C ALA A 304 -4.60 -12.59 -2.91
N ASP A 305 -5.37 -12.68 -3.99
CA ASP A 305 -6.09 -13.86 -4.46
C ASP A 305 -5.24 -14.83 -5.29
N SER A 306 -4.05 -14.42 -5.72
CA SER A 306 -3.09 -15.32 -6.37
C SER A 306 -2.54 -16.39 -5.41
N ALA A 307 -2.18 -17.54 -5.98
CA ALA A 307 -1.49 -18.61 -5.26
C ALA A 307 -0.08 -18.18 -4.84
N CYS A 308 0.39 -18.71 -3.70
CA CYS A 308 1.80 -18.54 -3.37
C CYS A 308 2.65 -19.51 -4.22
N THR A 309 3.71 -18.97 -4.80
CA THR A 309 4.62 -19.65 -5.75
C THR A 309 5.98 -19.91 -5.09
N SER A 310 6.78 -20.84 -5.64
CA SER A 310 8.09 -21.20 -5.10
C SER A 310 9.23 -20.70 -6.01
N VAL A 311 10.46 -20.78 -5.50
CA VAL A 311 11.65 -20.48 -6.32
C VAL A 311 11.87 -21.60 -7.34
N PRO A 312 12.39 -21.31 -8.54
CA PRO A 312 12.59 -22.32 -9.56
C PRO A 312 13.69 -23.32 -9.15
N SER A 313 13.64 -24.53 -9.71
CA SER A 313 14.75 -25.48 -9.62
C SER A 313 15.95 -25.02 -10.47
N ALA A 314 17.09 -25.68 -10.32
CA ALA A 314 18.24 -25.40 -11.19
C ALA A 314 17.89 -25.65 -12.69
N PRO A 315 18.50 -24.89 -13.62
CA PRO A 315 18.45 -25.20 -15.05
C PRO A 315 18.98 -26.61 -15.33
N ARG A 316 18.60 -27.18 -16.48
CA ARG A 316 19.00 -28.53 -16.86
C ARG A 316 19.90 -28.51 -18.09
N SER A 317 20.60 -29.63 -18.31
CA SER A 317 21.37 -29.92 -19.53
C SER A 317 22.24 -28.75 -20.03
N VAL A 318 23.15 -28.24 -19.20
CA VAL A 318 24.07 -27.18 -19.60
C VAL A 318 25.10 -27.75 -20.60
N ILE A 319 25.12 -27.20 -21.80
CA ILE A 319 26.02 -27.54 -22.90
C ILE A 319 26.98 -26.37 -23.09
N SER A 320 28.27 -26.67 -23.27
CA SER A 320 29.33 -25.69 -23.45
C SER A 320 30.10 -25.95 -24.74
N ASN A 321 30.30 -24.91 -25.55
CA ASN A 321 31.13 -24.97 -26.76
C ASN A 321 32.24 -23.91 -26.70
N VAL A 322 33.49 -24.37 -26.55
CA VAL A 322 34.67 -23.52 -26.38
C VAL A 322 35.34 -23.27 -27.72
N ASN A 323 35.53 -22.01 -28.07
CA ASN A 323 36.28 -21.59 -29.24
C ASN A 323 37.38 -20.59 -28.85
N GLU A 324 38.63 -21.06 -28.80
CA GLU A 324 39.80 -20.30 -28.36
C GLU A 324 39.64 -19.69 -26.95
N THR A 325 39.36 -18.38 -26.89
CA THR A 325 39.13 -17.56 -25.69
C THR A 325 37.66 -17.16 -25.52
N SER A 326 36.78 -17.76 -26.31
CA SER A 326 35.33 -17.55 -26.26
C SER A 326 34.59 -18.85 -25.96
N LEU A 327 33.37 -18.73 -25.45
CA LEU A 327 32.53 -19.81 -24.98
C LEU A 327 31.07 -19.49 -25.32
N VAL A 328 30.36 -20.47 -25.88
CA VAL A 328 28.89 -20.45 -25.94
C VAL A 328 28.36 -21.41 -24.88
N LEU A 329 27.47 -20.92 -24.03
CA LEU A 329 26.69 -21.75 -23.11
C LEU A 329 25.24 -21.81 -23.56
N GLU A 330 24.67 -23.01 -23.56
CA GLU A 330 23.27 -23.30 -23.85
C GLU A 330 22.69 -24.21 -22.78
N TRP A 331 21.44 -23.99 -22.36
CA TRP A 331 20.80 -24.80 -21.33
C TRP A 331 19.31 -25.04 -21.60
N SER A 332 18.71 -25.97 -20.85
CA SER A 332 17.28 -26.22 -20.85
C SER A 332 16.62 -25.69 -19.59
N GLU A 333 15.31 -25.50 -19.67
CA GLU A 333 14.53 -24.96 -18.56
C GLU A 333 14.60 -25.86 -17.31
N PRO A 334 14.46 -25.25 -16.12
CA PRO A 334 14.24 -25.96 -14.87
C PRO A 334 13.17 -27.05 -14.98
N GLN A 335 13.27 -28.09 -14.15
CA GLN A 335 12.20 -29.08 -14.03
C GLN A 335 10.94 -28.47 -13.43
N ASP A 336 11.10 -27.52 -12.51
CA ASP A 336 10.04 -26.77 -11.88
C ASP A 336 10.38 -25.27 -11.93
N ALA A 337 9.52 -24.47 -12.57
CA ALA A 337 9.64 -23.02 -12.63
C ALA A 337 9.10 -22.32 -11.37
N GLY A 338 8.52 -23.09 -10.43
CA GLY A 338 7.92 -22.61 -9.20
C GLY A 338 6.49 -22.09 -9.37
N GLY A 339 5.83 -22.47 -10.47
CA GLY A 339 4.45 -22.04 -10.77
C GLY A 339 4.33 -20.64 -11.36
N ARG A 340 5.40 -20.10 -11.95
CA ARG A 340 5.44 -18.80 -12.63
C ARG A 340 6.02 -18.91 -14.04
N ASP A 341 5.70 -17.94 -14.88
CA ASP A 341 6.19 -17.78 -16.25
C ASP A 341 7.21 -16.64 -16.42
N ASP A 342 7.46 -15.85 -15.37
CA ASP A 342 8.44 -14.76 -15.30
C ASP A 342 9.88 -15.24 -15.06
N LEU A 343 10.25 -16.37 -15.68
CA LEU A 343 11.54 -17.02 -15.49
C LEU A 343 12.66 -16.25 -16.22
N LEU A 344 13.74 -15.99 -15.48
CA LEU A 344 14.95 -15.35 -15.95
C LEU A 344 16.19 -16.14 -15.52
N TYR A 345 17.31 -15.91 -16.18
CA TYR A 345 18.58 -16.57 -15.90
C TYR A 345 19.69 -15.58 -15.59
N ASN A 346 20.57 -15.95 -14.67
CA ASN A 346 21.78 -15.20 -14.32
C ASN A 346 23.00 -16.10 -14.48
N VAL A 347 24.10 -15.58 -15.02
CA VAL A 347 25.34 -16.34 -15.22
C VAL A 347 26.45 -15.79 -14.34
N ILE A 348 26.90 -16.60 -13.37
CA ILE A 348 28.01 -16.25 -12.48
C ILE A 348 29.30 -16.89 -13.00
N CYS A 349 30.29 -16.06 -13.30
CA CYS A 349 31.60 -16.50 -13.80
C CYS A 349 32.63 -16.52 -12.66
N LYS A 350 33.30 -17.66 -12.48
CA LYS A 350 34.40 -17.83 -11.54
C LYS A 350 35.64 -18.33 -12.27
N LYS A 351 36.79 -17.71 -12.03
CA LYS A 351 38.11 -18.11 -12.50
C LYS A 351 38.79 -18.93 -11.40
N CYS A 352 39.12 -20.18 -11.69
CA CYS A 352 39.66 -21.13 -10.73
C CYS A 352 41.15 -21.40 -10.99
N SER A 353 41.97 -21.30 -9.95
CA SER A 353 43.38 -21.68 -10.03
C SER A 353 43.56 -23.15 -9.68
N VAL A 354 44.22 -23.90 -10.57
CA VAL A 354 44.54 -25.32 -10.38
C VAL A 354 45.46 -25.51 -9.16
N GLU A 355 46.40 -24.59 -8.92
CA GLU A 355 47.38 -24.67 -7.84
C GLU A 355 46.79 -24.38 -6.46
N ARG A 356 45.88 -23.40 -6.37
CA ARG A 356 45.34 -22.94 -5.08
C ARG A 356 43.98 -23.54 -4.73
N ARG A 357 43.30 -24.23 -5.67
CA ARG A 357 41.89 -24.68 -5.53
C ARG A 357 40.92 -23.58 -5.06
N LEU A 358 41.29 -22.33 -5.30
CA LEU A 358 40.48 -21.16 -5.01
C LEU A 358 39.93 -20.62 -6.33
N CYS A 359 38.63 -20.32 -6.31
CA CYS A 359 37.93 -19.68 -7.40
C CYS A 359 37.57 -18.25 -7.00
N THR A 360 37.94 -17.30 -7.85
CA THR A 360 37.64 -15.87 -7.71
C THR A 360 36.66 -15.44 -8.79
N ARG A 361 36.01 -14.28 -8.65
CA ARG A 361 35.20 -13.75 -9.76
C ARG A 361 36.06 -13.54 -11.00
N CYS A 362 35.46 -13.71 -12.16
CA CYS A 362 36.13 -13.42 -13.43
C CYS A 362 36.53 -11.95 -13.53
N ASP A 363 37.55 -11.70 -14.34
CA ASP A 363 38.06 -10.37 -14.62
C ASP A 363 36.98 -9.50 -15.31
N ASP A 364 36.95 -8.19 -15.05
CA ASP A 364 35.90 -7.28 -15.54
C ASP A 364 35.90 -7.11 -17.08
N ASN A 365 36.97 -7.54 -17.75
CA ASN A 365 37.11 -7.50 -19.21
C ASN A 365 36.40 -8.66 -19.93
N VAL A 366 35.87 -9.65 -19.20
CA VAL A 366 35.08 -10.73 -19.78
C VAL A 366 33.74 -10.17 -20.25
N GLU A 367 33.43 -10.38 -21.52
CA GLU A 367 32.23 -9.84 -22.15
C GLU A 367 31.12 -10.89 -22.18
N PHE A 368 29.89 -10.47 -21.86
CA PHE A 368 28.69 -11.31 -21.83
C PHE A 368 27.64 -10.75 -22.80
N VAL A 369 27.34 -11.49 -23.86
CA VAL A 369 26.38 -11.08 -24.89
C VAL A 369 25.19 -12.06 -24.88
N PRO A 370 23.94 -11.57 -24.74
CA PRO A 370 23.53 -10.15 -24.75
C PRO A 370 23.69 -9.41 -23.42
N ARG A 371 23.69 -10.12 -22.28
CA ARG A 371 23.87 -9.58 -20.93
C ARG A 371 24.21 -10.70 -19.95
N GLN A 372 24.76 -10.37 -18.79
CA GLN A 372 25.12 -11.38 -17.78
C GLN A 372 23.95 -11.79 -16.86
N LEU A 373 23.06 -10.85 -16.53
CA LEU A 373 21.94 -11.03 -15.59
C LEU A 373 20.61 -10.75 -16.29
N GLY A 374 19.54 -11.40 -15.84
CA GLY A 374 18.19 -11.18 -16.36
C GLY A 374 18.03 -11.64 -17.81
N LEU A 375 18.65 -12.75 -18.18
CA LEU A 375 18.52 -13.38 -19.49
C LEU A 375 17.15 -14.05 -19.61
N THR A 376 16.45 -13.79 -20.71
CA THR A 376 15.24 -14.53 -21.10
C THR A 376 15.59 -15.71 -22.02
N GLU A 377 16.64 -15.55 -22.82
CA GLU A 377 17.15 -16.59 -23.70
C GLU A 377 18.00 -17.61 -22.93
N ARG A 378 17.94 -18.87 -23.38
CA ARG A 378 18.68 -20.00 -22.80
C ARG A 378 20.05 -20.23 -23.44
N ARG A 379 20.65 -19.14 -23.92
CA ARG A 379 21.91 -19.11 -24.66
C ARG A 379 22.64 -17.82 -24.34
N ILE A 380 23.96 -17.91 -24.19
CA ILE A 380 24.82 -16.74 -24.00
C ILE A 380 26.17 -16.96 -24.68
N TYR A 381 26.71 -15.89 -25.26
CA TYR A 381 28.06 -15.85 -25.78
C TYR A 381 28.97 -15.09 -24.81
N ILE A 382 30.11 -15.70 -24.46
CA ILE A 382 31.08 -15.18 -23.50
C ILE A 382 32.43 -15.08 -24.21
N SER A 383 33.08 -13.93 -24.15
CA SER A 383 34.35 -13.69 -24.85
C SER A 383 35.40 -13.06 -23.92
N ASN A 384 36.61 -12.85 -24.44
CA ASN A 384 37.75 -12.27 -23.70
C ASN A 384 38.20 -13.08 -22.47
N LEU A 385 37.99 -14.40 -22.47
CA LEU A 385 38.50 -15.28 -21.42
C LEU A 385 40.02 -15.46 -21.59
N MET A 386 40.75 -15.58 -20.48
CA MET A 386 42.17 -15.92 -20.56
C MET A 386 42.38 -17.33 -21.14
N ALA A 387 43.36 -17.49 -22.02
CA ALA A 387 43.75 -18.78 -22.60
C ALA A 387 44.31 -19.73 -21.53
N HIS A 388 44.16 -21.04 -21.75
CA HIS A 388 44.62 -22.10 -20.86
C HIS A 388 44.27 -21.89 -19.37
N THR A 389 43.05 -21.40 -19.11
CA THR A 389 42.59 -21.04 -17.77
C THR A 389 41.29 -21.79 -17.45
N GLN A 390 41.16 -22.27 -16.22
CA GLN A 390 39.97 -22.97 -15.76
C GLN A 390 38.93 -21.98 -15.23
N TYR A 391 37.72 -22.09 -15.72
CA TYR A 391 36.55 -21.32 -15.32
C TYR A 391 35.44 -22.25 -14.84
N THR A 392 34.65 -21.77 -13.89
CA THR A 392 33.39 -22.36 -13.47
C THR A 392 32.29 -21.37 -13.75
N PHE A 393 31.30 -21.79 -14.53
CA PHE A 393 30.10 -21.00 -14.80
C PHE A 393 28.93 -21.60 -14.04
N GLU A 394 28.25 -20.78 -13.24
CA GLU A 394 27.02 -21.15 -12.52
C GLU A 394 25.84 -20.42 -13.17
N ILE A 395 24.91 -21.18 -13.73
CA ILE A 395 23.70 -20.67 -14.36
C ILE A 395 22.57 -20.79 -13.34
N GLN A 396 22.11 -19.66 -12.83
CA GLN A 396 21.01 -19.55 -11.88
C GLN A 396 19.69 -19.36 -12.62
N ALA A 397 18.64 -20.05 -12.17
CA ALA A 397 17.27 -19.74 -12.54
C ALA A 397 16.65 -18.85 -11.45
N VAL A 398 15.99 -17.77 -11.86
CA VAL A 398 15.31 -16.84 -10.96
C VAL A 398 13.94 -16.47 -11.53
N ASN A 399 12.98 -16.18 -10.65
CA ASN A 399 11.63 -15.71 -10.99
C ASN A 399 11.27 -14.52 -10.09
N GLY A 400 10.07 -13.95 -10.26
CA GLY A 400 9.63 -12.74 -9.55
C GLY A 400 9.64 -12.82 -8.01
N ILE A 401 9.72 -14.03 -7.43
CA ILE A 401 9.78 -14.23 -5.98
C ILE A 401 11.15 -14.66 -5.46
N SER A 402 12.14 -14.86 -6.34
CA SER A 402 13.47 -15.36 -5.96
C SER A 402 14.21 -14.43 -4.99
N SER A 403 13.93 -13.13 -5.00
CA SER A 403 14.47 -12.15 -4.05
C SER A 403 13.83 -12.22 -2.65
N LYS A 404 12.66 -12.85 -2.50
CA LYS A 404 11.96 -13.03 -1.22
C LYS A 404 12.46 -14.26 -0.45
N SER A 405 13.14 -15.17 -1.13
CA SER A 405 13.71 -16.37 -0.52
C SER A 405 14.93 -16.02 0.33
N PRO A 406 15.06 -16.58 1.55
CA PRO A 406 16.26 -16.41 2.37
C PRO A 406 17.45 -17.25 1.84
N TYR A 407 17.19 -18.19 0.93
CA TYR A 407 18.20 -19.06 0.33
C TYR A 407 18.63 -18.54 -1.05
N PRO A 408 19.91 -18.72 -1.44
CA PRO A 408 20.39 -18.32 -2.76
C PRO A 408 19.68 -19.10 -3.88
N PRO A 409 19.58 -18.52 -5.09
CA PRO A 409 18.99 -19.19 -6.24
C PRO A 409 19.67 -20.51 -6.56
N HIS A 410 18.88 -21.51 -6.96
CA HIS A 410 19.41 -22.78 -7.43
C HIS A 410 20.15 -22.60 -8.77
N PHE A 411 21.25 -23.32 -8.94
CA PHE A 411 22.10 -23.21 -10.10
C PHE A 411 22.57 -24.57 -10.63
N ALA A 412 22.84 -24.60 -11.93
CA ALA A 412 23.64 -25.63 -12.58
C ALA A 412 25.05 -25.09 -12.80
N SER A 413 26.07 -25.93 -12.62
CA SER A 413 27.46 -25.52 -12.80
C SER A 413 28.16 -26.32 -13.89
N VAL A 414 29.05 -25.68 -14.64
CA VAL A 414 29.92 -26.32 -15.61
C VAL A 414 31.35 -25.81 -15.45
N ASN A 415 32.31 -26.73 -15.47
CA ASN A 415 33.74 -26.42 -15.39
C ASN A 415 34.35 -26.50 -16.78
N ILE A 416 34.98 -25.41 -17.21
CA ILE A 416 35.51 -25.21 -18.55
C ILE A 416 36.97 -24.83 -18.47
N THR A 417 37.81 -25.45 -19.30
CA THR A 417 39.19 -24.99 -19.51
C THR A 417 39.28 -24.41 -20.91
N THR A 418 39.69 -23.14 -21.03
CA THR A 418 39.87 -22.49 -22.34
C THR A 418 41.02 -23.12 -23.12
N ASN A 419 40.98 -23.00 -24.45
CA ASN A 419 42.03 -23.54 -25.30
C ASN A 419 43.35 -22.78 -25.08
N GLN A 420 44.46 -23.41 -25.51
CA GLN A 420 45.75 -22.74 -25.54
C GLN A 420 45.78 -21.72 -26.69
N ALA A 421 46.55 -20.64 -26.52
CA ALA A 421 46.79 -19.63 -27.55
C ALA A 421 48.29 -19.38 -27.72
N ALA A 422 48.66 -18.60 -28.74
CA ALA A 422 50.06 -18.21 -28.93
C ALA A 422 50.58 -17.44 -27.70
N PRO A 423 51.81 -17.71 -27.23
CA PRO A 423 52.39 -16.99 -26.10
C PRO A 423 52.53 -15.49 -26.37
N SER A 424 52.59 -14.72 -25.29
CA SER A 424 53.11 -13.34 -25.35
C SER A 424 54.59 -13.29 -25.76
N ALA A 425 55.07 -12.10 -26.15
CA ALA A 425 56.49 -11.93 -26.46
C ALA A 425 57.35 -12.18 -25.21
N VAL A 426 58.53 -12.76 -25.42
CA VAL A 426 59.51 -12.94 -24.35
C VAL A 426 60.01 -11.56 -23.89
N PRO A 427 60.06 -11.26 -22.58
CA PRO A 427 60.31 -9.90 -22.09
C PRO A 427 61.72 -9.40 -22.42
N THR A 428 62.76 -10.13 -21.99
CA THR A 428 64.16 -9.75 -22.14
C THR A 428 65.07 -10.96 -22.31
N MET A 429 66.15 -10.81 -23.09
CA MET A 429 67.23 -11.79 -23.23
C MET A 429 68.49 -11.28 -22.52
N HIS A 430 69.22 -12.20 -21.90
CA HIS A 430 70.46 -11.96 -21.18
C HIS A 430 71.61 -12.72 -21.83
N LEU A 431 72.75 -12.07 -21.98
CA LEU A 431 73.99 -12.71 -22.41
C LEU A 431 74.64 -13.39 -21.20
N HIS A 432 74.76 -14.71 -21.24
CA HIS A 432 75.38 -15.49 -20.16
C HIS A 432 76.89 -15.63 -20.37
N SER A 433 77.32 -15.93 -21.61
CA SER A 433 78.72 -16.00 -21.99
C SER A 433 78.91 -15.69 -23.47
N SER A 434 80.06 -15.15 -23.85
CA SER A 434 80.42 -14.83 -25.22
C SER A 434 81.88 -15.23 -25.48
N THR A 435 82.15 -15.84 -26.63
CA THR A 435 83.48 -16.20 -27.13
C THR A 435 83.67 -15.65 -28.55
N GLY A 436 84.84 -15.85 -29.15
CA GLY A 436 85.10 -15.46 -30.53
C GLY A 436 84.20 -16.16 -31.56
N ASN A 437 83.69 -17.36 -31.27
CA ASN A 437 82.90 -18.15 -32.22
C ASN A 437 81.49 -18.51 -31.72
N SER A 438 81.10 -18.07 -30.52
CA SER A 438 79.82 -18.46 -29.94
C SER A 438 79.29 -17.49 -28.90
N MET A 439 77.97 -17.42 -28.73
CA MET A 439 77.35 -16.75 -27.58
C MET A 439 76.28 -17.63 -26.93
N THR A 440 76.17 -17.56 -25.62
CA THR A 440 75.15 -18.26 -24.83
C THR A 440 74.15 -17.23 -24.31
N LEU A 441 72.89 -17.37 -24.70
CA LEU A 441 71.80 -16.48 -24.34
C LEU A 441 70.81 -17.20 -23.43
N SER A 442 70.19 -16.48 -22.49
CA SER A 442 69.09 -16.98 -21.66
C SER A 442 67.98 -15.94 -21.54
N TRP A 443 66.75 -16.37 -21.27
CA TRP A 443 65.59 -15.48 -21.13
C TRP A 443 64.61 -16.03 -20.09
N THR A 444 63.73 -15.16 -19.59
CA THR A 444 62.58 -15.60 -18.79
C THR A 444 61.43 -16.06 -19.70
N PRO A 445 60.57 -17.00 -19.26
CA PRO A 445 59.34 -17.31 -19.99
C PRO A 445 58.48 -16.06 -20.27
N PRO A 446 57.64 -16.08 -21.30
CA PRO A 446 56.64 -15.04 -21.53
C PRO A 446 55.75 -14.81 -20.30
N GLU A 447 55.43 -13.56 -20.00
CA GLU A 447 54.55 -13.19 -18.86
C GLU A 447 53.18 -13.86 -18.94
N ARG A 448 52.66 -14.03 -20.16
CA ARG A 448 51.45 -14.80 -20.46
C ARG A 448 51.84 -15.96 -21.37
N PRO A 449 52.09 -17.16 -20.81
CA PRO A 449 52.40 -18.35 -21.59
C PRO A 449 51.24 -18.79 -22.50
N ASN A 450 50.00 -18.51 -22.09
CA ASN A 450 48.76 -18.88 -22.81
C ASN A 450 48.65 -20.39 -23.14
N GLY A 451 49.41 -21.24 -22.45
CA GLY A 451 49.52 -22.66 -22.72
C GLY A 451 50.84 -23.24 -22.23
N ILE A 452 51.09 -24.49 -22.62
CA ILE A 452 52.35 -25.18 -22.34
C ILE A 452 53.35 -24.81 -23.43
N ILE A 453 54.48 -24.23 -23.03
CA ILE A 453 55.56 -23.85 -23.95
C ILE A 453 56.27 -25.12 -24.41
N LEU A 454 56.31 -25.35 -25.72
CA LEU A 454 56.91 -26.54 -26.34
C LEU A 454 58.40 -26.30 -26.64
N ASP A 455 58.70 -25.16 -27.26
CA ASP A 455 60.05 -24.70 -27.56
C ASP A 455 60.08 -23.17 -27.80
N TYR A 456 61.30 -22.68 -28.01
CA TYR A 456 61.62 -21.31 -28.40
C TYR A 456 62.34 -21.31 -29.73
N GLU A 457 62.06 -20.33 -30.58
CA GLU A 457 62.78 -20.09 -31.82
C GLU A 457 63.53 -18.76 -31.72
N ILE A 458 64.82 -18.81 -32.02
CA ILE A 458 65.76 -17.72 -31.91
C ILE A 458 66.19 -17.33 -33.31
N LYS A 459 65.90 -16.09 -33.70
CA LYS A 459 66.31 -15.49 -34.96
C LYS A 459 67.51 -14.58 -34.70
N TYR A 460 68.62 -14.80 -35.40
CA TYR A 460 69.83 -14.00 -35.26
C TYR A 460 70.41 -13.62 -36.62
N SER A 461 70.97 -12.41 -36.72
CA SER A 461 71.60 -11.90 -37.95
C SER A 461 72.82 -11.05 -37.60
N GLU A 462 73.84 -11.10 -38.46
CA GLU A 462 75.01 -10.23 -38.34
C GLU A 462 74.62 -8.79 -38.72
N LYS A 463 74.94 -7.83 -37.87
CA LYS A 463 74.65 -6.41 -38.08
C LYS A 463 75.73 -5.80 -38.99
N GLN A 464 75.50 -5.79 -40.30
CA GLN A 464 76.40 -5.17 -41.28
C GLN A 464 75.92 -3.75 -41.65
N GLY A 465 76.46 -2.73 -40.96
CA GLY A 465 76.26 -1.32 -41.32
C GLY A 465 74.78 -0.91 -41.44
N GLN A 466 74.28 -0.78 -42.67
CA GLN A 466 72.97 -0.19 -43.01
C GLN A 466 71.93 -1.21 -43.53
N GLY A 467 72.23 -2.52 -43.50
CA GLY A 467 71.30 -3.58 -43.92
C GLY A 467 71.26 -4.76 -42.94
N ASP A 468 70.10 -5.40 -42.81
CA ASP A 468 69.94 -6.65 -42.06
C ASP A 468 70.69 -7.76 -42.80
N GLY A 469 71.65 -8.40 -42.12
CA GLY A 469 72.31 -9.61 -42.64
C GLY A 469 71.33 -10.77 -42.79
N ILE A 470 71.77 -11.85 -43.44
CA ILE A 470 70.96 -13.07 -43.59
C ILE A 470 70.58 -13.59 -42.20
N ALA A 471 69.28 -13.69 -41.93
CA ALA A 471 68.76 -14.16 -40.66
C ALA A 471 68.82 -15.69 -40.58
N ASN A 472 69.54 -16.19 -39.58
CA ASN A 472 69.57 -17.60 -39.21
C ASN A 472 68.58 -17.85 -38.07
N THR A 473 68.01 -19.06 -38.04
CA THR A 473 67.07 -19.48 -36.99
C THR A 473 67.54 -20.75 -36.30
N VAL A 474 67.42 -20.81 -34.98
CA VAL A 474 67.68 -22.02 -34.19
C VAL A 474 66.56 -22.21 -33.18
N THR A 475 66.21 -23.46 -32.88
CA THR A 475 65.19 -23.80 -31.89
C THR A 475 65.82 -24.35 -30.61
N SER A 476 65.27 -24.00 -29.45
CA SER A 476 65.66 -24.55 -28.15
C SER A 476 64.45 -24.96 -27.32
N GLN A 477 64.48 -26.14 -26.71
CA GLN A 477 63.46 -26.59 -25.76
C GLN A 477 63.65 -26.00 -24.35
N LYS A 478 64.81 -25.37 -24.10
CA LYS A 478 65.13 -24.73 -22.82
C LYS A 478 65.06 -23.22 -22.98
N ASN A 479 64.98 -22.50 -21.86
CA ASN A 479 65.01 -21.03 -21.82
C ASN A 479 66.43 -20.46 -22.05
N SER A 480 67.29 -21.20 -22.73
CA SER A 480 68.64 -20.81 -23.09
C SER A 480 69.05 -21.46 -24.40
N VAL A 481 69.95 -20.81 -25.13
CA VAL A 481 70.55 -21.34 -26.36
C VAL A 481 72.01 -20.94 -26.44
N ARG A 482 72.82 -21.81 -27.03
CA ARG A 482 74.18 -21.50 -27.45
C ARG A 482 74.19 -21.36 -28.97
N LEU A 483 74.49 -20.16 -29.45
CA LEU A 483 74.68 -19.86 -30.86
C LEU A 483 76.16 -20.08 -31.19
N ASP A 484 76.47 -21.03 -32.06
CA ASP A 484 77.82 -21.37 -32.51
C ASP A 484 78.04 -20.93 -33.98
N GLY A 485 79.30 -20.87 -34.43
CA GLY A 485 79.63 -20.51 -35.81
C GLY A 485 79.56 -19.01 -36.10
N LEU A 486 79.77 -18.19 -35.07
CA LEU A 486 79.71 -16.74 -35.16
C LEU A 486 81.09 -16.16 -35.51
N LYS A 487 81.12 -14.99 -36.16
CA LYS A 487 82.37 -14.29 -36.44
C LYS A 487 82.88 -13.61 -35.17
N ALA A 488 84.18 -13.64 -34.95
CA ALA A 488 84.81 -12.95 -33.83
C ALA A 488 84.67 -11.43 -33.97
N ASN A 489 84.50 -10.74 -32.84
CA ASN A 489 84.30 -9.29 -32.77
C ASN A 489 83.19 -8.72 -33.68
N ALA A 490 82.12 -9.49 -33.90
CA ALA A 490 80.98 -9.08 -34.72
C ALA A 490 79.74 -8.85 -33.84
N ARG A 491 78.87 -7.93 -34.28
CA ARG A 491 77.62 -7.57 -33.58
C ARG A 491 76.45 -8.31 -34.22
N TYR A 492 75.63 -8.93 -33.41
CA TYR A 492 74.49 -9.74 -33.82
C TYR A 492 73.19 -9.17 -33.25
N MET A 493 72.18 -9.04 -34.09
CA MET A 493 70.81 -8.74 -33.67
C MET A 493 70.08 -10.05 -33.41
N VAL A 494 69.56 -10.24 -32.20
CA VAL A 494 68.91 -11.48 -31.77
C VAL A 494 67.49 -11.21 -31.27
N GLN A 495 66.56 -12.07 -31.68
CA GLN A 495 65.18 -12.10 -31.25
C GLN A 495 64.79 -13.52 -30.86
N VAL A 496 63.87 -13.67 -29.90
CA VAL A 496 63.32 -14.96 -29.49
C VAL A 496 61.80 -14.90 -29.44
N ARG A 497 61.14 -16.00 -29.82
CA ARG A 497 59.70 -16.21 -29.62
C ARG A 497 59.46 -17.61 -29.06
N ALA A 498 58.42 -17.74 -28.25
CA ALA A 498 57.98 -19.03 -27.70
C ALA A 498 56.86 -19.64 -28.57
N ARG A 499 56.68 -20.96 -28.49
CA ARG A 499 55.64 -21.70 -29.19
C ARG A 499 54.79 -22.55 -28.25
N THR A 500 53.48 -22.54 -28.47
CA THR A 500 52.52 -23.49 -27.90
C THR A 500 51.91 -24.35 -29.02
N VAL A 501 50.99 -25.26 -28.67
CA VAL A 501 50.22 -26.03 -29.68
C VAL A 501 49.39 -25.14 -30.61
N ALA A 502 49.09 -23.90 -30.20
CA ALA A 502 48.36 -22.93 -31.00
C ALA A 502 49.27 -22.11 -31.94
N GLY A 503 50.60 -22.29 -31.85
CA GLY A 503 51.57 -21.65 -32.74
C GLY A 503 52.57 -20.75 -32.02
N TYR A 504 53.31 -19.98 -32.82
CA TYR A 504 54.36 -19.09 -32.35
C TYR A 504 53.79 -17.76 -31.86
N GLY A 505 54.29 -17.28 -30.72
CA GLY A 505 54.10 -15.90 -30.26
C GLY A 505 54.84 -14.89 -31.13
N ARG A 506 54.72 -13.61 -30.77
CA ARG A 506 55.51 -12.54 -31.40
C ARG A 506 56.97 -12.65 -30.96
N TYR A 507 57.89 -12.26 -31.85
CA TYR A 507 59.29 -12.08 -31.46
C TYR A 507 59.43 -11.00 -30.39
N SER A 508 60.41 -11.20 -29.51
CA SER A 508 60.90 -10.17 -28.60
C SER A 508 61.47 -8.97 -29.37
N LEU A 509 61.70 -7.89 -28.63
CA LEU A 509 62.42 -6.74 -29.18
C LEU A 509 63.84 -7.15 -29.60
N PRO A 510 64.31 -6.72 -30.79
CA PRO A 510 65.67 -7.00 -31.25
C PRO A 510 66.71 -6.53 -30.23
N THR A 511 67.55 -7.46 -29.75
CA THR A 511 68.62 -7.16 -28.79
C THR A 511 69.98 -7.36 -29.45
N GLU A 512 70.90 -6.41 -29.25
CA GLU A 512 72.24 -6.45 -29.83
C GLU A 512 73.22 -7.11 -28.87
N PHE A 513 73.95 -8.13 -29.35
CA PHE A 513 75.01 -8.82 -28.62
C PHE A 513 76.29 -8.87 -29.45
N GLN A 514 77.46 -8.87 -28.80
CA GLN A 514 78.77 -8.89 -29.46
C GLN A 514 79.60 -10.11 -29.05
N THR A 515 80.25 -10.75 -30.02
CA THR A 515 81.25 -11.81 -29.80
C THR A 515 82.58 -11.22 -29.32
N THR A 516 83.34 -11.96 -28.51
CA THR A 516 84.67 -11.50 -28.09
C THR A 516 85.67 -11.58 -29.25
N ALA A 517 86.87 -11.01 -29.09
CA ALA A 517 87.97 -11.25 -30.03
C ALA A 517 88.44 -12.72 -29.94
N GLU A 518 89.03 -13.25 -31.01
CA GLU A 518 89.74 -14.53 -30.97
C GLU A 518 90.94 -14.42 -30.01
N ASP A 519 90.78 -14.91 -28.78
CA ASP A 519 91.90 -15.08 -27.87
C ASP A 519 92.58 -16.42 -28.12
N GLY A 520 93.80 -16.34 -28.62
CA GLY A 520 94.76 -17.44 -28.63
C GLY A 520 95.01 -17.95 -27.21
N SER A 521 94.89 -19.26 -27.05
CA SER A 521 95.24 -20.08 -25.88
C SER A 521 95.77 -19.34 -24.64
N THR A 522 94.97 -19.31 -23.58
CA THR A 522 95.40 -19.79 -22.27
C THR A 522 94.17 -20.03 -21.42
N GLY A 523 93.97 -21.31 -21.03
CA GLY A 523 92.89 -21.71 -20.14
C GLY A 523 93.00 -20.95 -18.81
N LYS A 524 92.02 -20.10 -18.54
CA LYS A 524 91.68 -19.69 -17.18
C LYS A 524 90.37 -20.36 -16.81
N THR A 525 90.55 -21.48 -16.13
CA THR A 525 89.56 -22.15 -15.28
C THR A 525 88.81 -21.10 -14.47
N PHE A 526 87.53 -20.90 -14.76
CA PHE A 526 86.67 -20.11 -13.88
C PHE A 526 86.46 -20.89 -12.60
N GLN A 527 86.96 -20.28 -11.54
CA GLN A 527 86.96 -20.75 -10.17
C GLN A 527 85.52 -20.76 -9.65
N GLU A 528 85.00 -21.98 -9.45
CA GLU A 528 83.92 -22.26 -8.50
C GLU A 528 84.27 -21.63 -7.13
N LEU A 529 83.38 -20.81 -6.60
CA LEU A 529 83.44 -20.31 -5.23
C LEU A 529 83.17 -21.46 -4.26
N PRO A 530 84.10 -21.85 -3.37
CA PRO A 530 83.74 -22.68 -2.24
C PRO A 530 83.06 -21.80 -1.19
N LEU A 531 81.72 -21.88 -1.17
CA LEU A 531 80.97 -21.65 0.06
C LEU A 531 81.48 -22.65 1.12
N ILE A 532 81.46 -22.25 2.40
CA ILE A 532 81.78 -23.03 3.62
C ILE A 532 83.17 -22.73 4.21
N VAL A 533 83.28 -21.59 4.90
CA VAL A 533 83.84 -21.51 6.26
C VAL A 533 83.00 -20.50 7.04
N GLY A 534 82.21 -20.99 7.99
CA GLY A 534 81.33 -20.16 8.83
C GLY A 534 80.35 -20.94 9.71
N SER A 535 80.57 -22.24 9.91
CA SER A 535 79.76 -23.11 10.76
C SER A 535 80.23 -23.05 12.22
N ALA A 536 80.06 -21.90 12.88
CA ALA A 536 80.19 -21.83 14.33
C ALA A 536 79.34 -20.72 15.00
N THR A 537 78.81 -19.75 14.26
CA THR A 537 78.11 -18.59 14.84
C THR A 537 76.59 -18.55 14.60
N ALA A 538 76.06 -19.34 13.66
CA ALA A 538 74.61 -19.37 13.39
C ALA A 538 73.81 -20.29 14.36
N GLY A 539 74.45 -21.34 14.89
CA GLY A 539 73.80 -22.27 15.84
C GLY A 539 73.53 -21.64 17.21
N LEU A 540 74.41 -20.74 17.66
CA LEU A 540 74.25 -20.06 18.96
C LEU A 540 73.08 -19.07 18.94
N LEU A 541 72.86 -18.38 17.82
CA LEU A 541 71.75 -17.42 17.65
C LEU A 541 70.39 -18.12 17.58
N PHE A 542 70.31 -19.29 16.93
CA PHE A 542 69.06 -20.06 16.87
C PHE A 542 68.66 -20.63 18.24
N VAL A 543 69.63 -21.10 19.03
CA VAL A 543 69.38 -21.60 20.40
C VAL A 543 68.93 -20.47 21.34
N ILE A 544 69.53 -19.28 21.23
CA ILE A 544 69.13 -18.12 22.04
C ILE A 544 67.70 -17.67 21.71
N VAL A 545 67.30 -17.66 20.44
CA VAL A 545 65.93 -17.30 20.02
C VAL A 545 64.90 -18.32 20.52
N VAL A 546 65.21 -19.62 20.47
CA VAL A 546 64.33 -20.68 20.97
C VAL A 546 64.16 -20.61 22.50
N VAL A 547 65.22 -20.27 23.25
CA VAL A 547 65.15 -20.08 24.72
C VAL A 547 64.33 -18.84 25.08
N ILE A 548 64.44 -17.74 24.33
CA ILE A 548 63.63 -16.53 24.55
C ILE A 548 62.14 -16.82 24.29
N ILE A 549 61.82 -17.54 23.20
CA ILE A 549 60.43 -17.92 22.88
C ILE A 549 59.87 -18.85 23.97
N ALA A 550 60.66 -19.80 24.48
CA ALA A 550 60.24 -20.67 25.57
C ALA A 550 59.96 -19.88 26.87
N ILE A 551 60.81 -18.90 27.23
CA ILE A 551 60.60 -18.04 28.40
C ILE A 551 59.34 -17.18 28.26
N VAL A 552 59.07 -16.65 27.06
CA VAL A 552 57.87 -15.84 26.79
C VAL A 552 56.59 -16.69 26.85
N CYS A 553 56.62 -17.91 26.31
CA CYS A 553 55.48 -18.83 26.40
C CYS A 553 55.23 -19.30 27.85
N PHE A 554 56.28 -19.61 28.62
CA PHE A 554 56.13 -20.00 30.04
C PHE A 554 55.71 -18.83 30.96
N ARG A 555 56.07 -17.59 30.64
CA ARG A 555 55.58 -16.40 31.37
C ARG A 555 54.14 -16.02 31.02
N LYS A 556 53.69 -16.29 29.78
CA LYS A 556 52.31 -16.01 29.32
C LYS A 556 51.29 -17.04 29.80
N GLN A 557 51.71 -18.25 30.18
CA GLN A 557 50.80 -19.31 30.64
C GLN A 557 50.54 -19.30 32.16
N ARG A 558 51.21 -18.43 32.94
CA ARG A 558 51.07 -18.40 34.42
C ARG A 558 50.14 -17.30 34.96
N ASN A 559 49.66 -16.37 34.14
CA ASN A 559 48.73 -15.32 34.57
C ASN A 559 47.44 -15.36 33.77
N SER A 560 46.60 -16.35 34.04
CA SER A 560 45.20 -16.37 33.61
C SER A 560 44.32 -16.66 34.82
N THR A 561 43.79 -15.60 35.42
CA THR A 561 42.62 -15.59 36.31
C THR A 561 42.07 -14.16 36.32
N ASP A 562 40.88 -13.97 35.74
CA ASP A 562 39.97 -12.83 35.99
C ASP A 562 39.47 -12.86 37.45
N PRO A 563 39.03 -11.74 38.12
CA PRO A 563 37.87 -10.93 37.66
C PRO A 563 37.79 -9.42 38.09
N GLU A 564 36.78 -8.73 37.52
CA GLU A 564 35.90 -7.64 38.01
C GLU A 564 36.36 -6.44 38.91
N TYR A 565 36.05 -5.24 38.37
CA TYR A 565 35.23 -4.13 38.94
C TYR A 565 35.82 -2.96 39.79
N THR A 566 35.26 -1.75 39.51
CA THR A 566 35.29 -0.42 40.19
C THR A 566 36.59 0.38 40.29
N GLU A 567 36.59 1.71 40.40
CA GLU A 567 35.80 2.85 39.89
C GLU A 567 36.58 4.08 40.38
N LYS A 568 36.64 5.11 39.54
CA LYS A 568 36.63 6.55 39.89
C LYS A 568 37.89 7.31 40.40
N LEU A 569 38.14 8.38 39.61
CA LEU A 569 38.46 9.77 39.97
C LEU A 569 39.89 10.07 40.51
N GLN A 570 40.66 11.06 40.06
CA GLN A 570 40.42 12.15 39.11
C GLN A 570 41.76 12.86 38.77
N GLN A 571 42.11 12.89 37.47
CA GLN A 571 42.46 14.09 36.67
C GLN A 571 43.82 14.83 36.78
N TYR A 572 44.14 15.39 35.60
CA TYR A 572 45.07 16.45 35.16
C TYR A 572 46.35 15.95 34.46
N VAL A 573 46.69 16.27 33.20
CA VAL A 573 46.09 17.01 32.05
C VAL A 573 46.93 16.68 30.78
N THR A 574 46.33 16.69 29.58
CA THR A 574 46.83 17.20 28.25
C THR A 574 46.03 16.56 27.08
N PRO A 575 46.18 16.95 25.79
CA PRO A 575 45.78 18.19 25.11
C PRO A 575 44.82 17.92 23.91
N GLY A 576 43.84 18.78 23.64
CA GLY A 576 42.95 18.60 22.47
C GLY A 576 41.66 19.43 22.45
N MET A 577 41.57 20.53 23.20
CA MET A 577 40.35 21.33 23.25
C MET A 577 40.22 22.16 21.98
N LYS A 578 39.28 21.79 21.09
CA LYS A 578 38.79 22.64 19.99
C LYS A 578 37.55 23.39 20.52
N VAL A 579 37.52 24.70 20.29
CA VAL A 579 36.46 25.60 20.77
C VAL A 579 35.13 25.26 20.09
N TYR A 580 34.07 25.12 20.88
CA TYR A 580 32.70 24.90 20.40
C TYR A 580 32.16 26.22 19.84
N ILE A 581 31.73 26.20 18.57
CA ILE A 581 31.07 27.31 17.90
C ILE A 581 29.61 26.88 17.67
N ASP A 582 28.68 27.73 18.10
CA ASP A 582 27.23 27.47 18.07
C ASP A 582 26.74 27.19 16.62
N PRO A 583 25.94 26.12 16.38
CA PRO A 583 25.42 25.77 15.05
C PRO A 583 24.65 26.88 14.33
N PHE A 584 24.13 27.88 15.05
CA PHE A 584 23.44 29.04 14.46
C PHE A 584 24.40 30.10 13.87
N THR A 585 25.71 29.90 13.97
CA THR A 585 26.72 30.82 13.41
C THR A 585 27.30 30.36 12.07
N TYR A 586 26.84 29.23 11.51
CA TYR A 586 27.22 28.75 10.17
C TYR A 586 26.30 29.31 9.08
N GLU A 587 26.88 29.72 7.94
CA GLU A 587 26.13 30.20 6.77
C GLU A 587 25.33 29.08 6.06
N ASP A 588 25.69 27.80 6.22
CA ASP A 588 24.93 26.64 5.73
C ASP A 588 24.83 25.50 6.79
N PRO A 589 23.65 25.29 7.41
CA PRO A 589 23.44 24.27 8.44
C PRO A 589 23.64 22.83 7.97
N ASN A 590 23.48 22.54 6.67
CA ASN A 590 23.55 21.17 6.15
C ASN A 590 24.99 20.65 6.04
N GLU A 591 25.96 21.55 5.86
CA GLU A 591 27.38 21.21 5.82
C GLU A 591 27.92 20.93 7.23
N ALA A 592 27.46 21.68 8.23
CA ALA A 592 27.79 21.45 9.64
C ALA A 592 27.31 20.07 10.14
N VAL A 593 26.10 19.64 9.74
CA VAL A 593 25.57 18.31 10.09
C VAL A 593 26.34 17.19 9.39
N ARG A 594 26.85 17.41 8.16
CA ARG A 594 27.65 16.43 7.42
C ARG A 594 29.04 16.24 8.02
N GLU A 595 29.68 17.31 8.46
CA GLU A 595 30.98 17.23 9.14
C GLU A 595 30.84 16.55 10.52
N PHE A 596 29.79 16.86 11.26
CA PHE A 596 29.47 16.19 12.53
C PHE A 596 29.21 14.67 12.35
N ALA A 597 28.45 14.29 11.32
CA ALA A 597 28.12 12.88 11.06
C ALA A 597 29.32 12.03 10.62
N LYS A 598 30.40 12.64 10.08
CA LYS A 598 31.65 11.92 9.73
C LYS A 598 32.46 11.50 10.97
N GLU A 599 32.25 12.15 12.11
CA GLU A 599 33.00 11.89 13.35
C GLU A 599 32.37 10.77 14.22
N ILE A 600 31.24 10.18 13.79
CA ILE A 600 30.52 9.16 14.53
C ILE A 600 30.91 7.75 14.06
N ASP A 601 31.47 6.94 14.95
CA ASP A 601 31.70 5.51 14.72
C ASP A 601 30.37 4.73 14.89
N ILE A 602 29.87 4.20 13.78
CA ILE A 602 28.59 3.49 13.66
C ILE A 602 28.55 2.23 14.54
N SER A 603 29.71 1.66 14.91
CA SER A 603 29.79 0.46 15.75
C SER A 603 29.40 0.69 17.22
N CYS A 604 29.29 1.95 17.66
CA CYS A 604 28.98 2.33 19.04
C CYS A 604 27.56 2.91 19.23
N VAL A 605 26.69 2.85 18.21
CA VAL A 605 25.35 3.44 18.26
C VAL A 605 24.30 2.36 18.60
N LYS A 606 23.59 2.55 19.71
CA LYS A 606 22.45 1.70 20.14
C LYS A 606 21.21 2.57 20.31
N ILE A 607 20.14 2.24 19.60
CA ILE A 607 18.85 2.94 19.68
C ILE A 607 18.03 2.29 20.79
N GLU A 608 17.72 3.02 21.85
CA GLU A 608 16.99 2.49 23.02
C GLU A 608 15.48 2.74 22.97
N GLU A 609 15.01 3.81 22.30
CA GLU A 609 13.59 4.12 22.15
C GLU A 609 13.33 5.03 20.94
N VAL A 610 12.19 4.86 20.25
CA VAL A 610 11.76 5.72 19.14
C VAL A 610 10.59 6.58 19.59
N ILE A 611 10.87 7.84 19.93
CA ILE A 611 9.85 8.81 20.36
C ILE A 611 9.37 9.60 19.14
N GLY A 612 8.41 9.02 18.41
CA GLY A 612 7.69 9.69 17.32
C GLY A 612 8.37 9.60 15.95
N ALA A 613 7.74 8.86 15.03
CA ALA A 613 8.11 8.87 13.61
C ALA A 613 7.55 10.14 12.93
N GLY A 614 8.31 11.23 12.95
CA GLY A 614 8.13 12.31 11.99
C GLY A 614 8.53 11.81 10.61
N ASN A 615 7.59 11.81 9.65
CA ASN A 615 7.87 11.41 8.27
C ASN A 615 8.85 12.40 7.61
N VAL A 616 10.13 12.09 7.72
CA VAL A 616 11.20 12.66 6.89
C VAL A 616 11.25 11.84 5.60
N SER A 617 10.60 12.33 4.54
CA SER A 617 10.77 11.78 3.21
C SER A 617 12.12 12.24 2.64
N GLN A 618 13.03 11.29 2.43
CA GLN A 618 14.28 11.44 1.68
C GLN A 618 14.00 11.83 0.22
N PRO A 619 14.75 12.76 -0.43
CA PRO A 619 14.38 13.34 -1.72
C PRO A 619 15.11 12.74 -2.93
N LEU A 620 15.41 11.44 -2.98
CA LEU A 620 16.19 10.88 -4.10
C LEU A 620 15.58 9.72 -4.90
N LEU A 621 14.42 9.15 -4.55
CA LEU A 621 13.82 8.10 -5.39
C LEU A 621 12.27 8.05 -5.40
N ASP A 622 11.56 9.08 -4.94
CA ASP A 622 10.10 9.16 -5.15
C ASP A 622 9.75 10.39 -6.00
N ARG A 623 9.82 10.19 -7.31
CA ARG A 623 9.19 11.07 -8.29
C ARG A 623 8.13 10.25 -9.01
N THR A 624 7.08 9.88 -8.29
CA THR A 624 5.78 9.63 -8.91
C THR A 624 5.33 10.96 -9.50
N VAL A 625 5.73 11.24 -10.76
CA VAL A 625 5.21 12.36 -11.53
C VAL A 625 3.70 12.15 -11.60
N PRO A 626 2.86 13.07 -11.10
CA PRO A 626 1.42 12.94 -11.23
C PRO A 626 1.08 12.86 -12.72
N ASP A 627 0.22 11.92 -13.12
CA ASP A 627 -0.27 11.87 -14.49
C ASP A 627 -1.20 13.07 -14.70
N TYR A 628 -0.70 14.11 -15.36
CA TYR A 628 -1.42 15.38 -15.49
C TYR A 628 -2.67 15.26 -16.37
N THR A 629 -2.84 14.15 -17.11
CA THR A 629 -4.06 13.85 -17.86
C THR A 629 -5.25 13.47 -16.96
N THR A 630 -5.00 13.14 -15.69
CA THR A 630 -6.02 12.70 -14.73
C THR A 630 -6.70 13.85 -13.97
N PHE A 631 -6.17 15.07 -14.06
CA PHE A 631 -6.75 16.23 -13.37
C PHE A 631 -7.80 16.93 -14.24
N THR A 632 -8.97 17.16 -13.68
CA THR A 632 -10.08 17.84 -14.37
C THR A 632 -10.05 19.37 -14.23
N THR A 633 -9.41 19.90 -13.18
CA THR A 633 -9.32 21.34 -12.94
C THR A 633 -7.94 21.76 -12.44
N VAL A 634 -7.57 23.03 -12.65
CA VAL A 634 -6.35 23.64 -12.08
C VAL A 634 -6.36 23.57 -10.54
N GLY A 635 -7.55 23.58 -9.93
CA GLY A 635 -7.70 23.43 -8.48
C GLY A 635 -7.28 22.05 -7.98
N ASP A 636 -7.67 20.98 -8.67
CA ASP A 636 -7.31 19.60 -8.31
C ASP A 636 -5.80 19.38 -8.42
N TRP A 637 -5.19 19.95 -9.48
CA TRP A 637 -3.74 19.95 -9.64
C TRP A 637 -3.03 20.69 -8.50
N LEU A 638 -3.51 21.88 -8.13
CA LEU A 638 -2.94 22.64 -7.00
C LEU A 638 -3.03 21.84 -5.69
N ASP A 639 -4.11 21.12 -5.43
CA ASP A 639 -4.22 20.25 -4.26
C ASP A 639 -3.22 19.09 -4.30
N ALA A 640 -3.07 18.44 -5.46
CA ALA A 640 -2.16 17.31 -5.65
C ALA A 640 -0.71 17.70 -5.37
N ILE A 641 -0.28 18.90 -5.79
CA ILE A 641 1.07 19.41 -5.49
C ILE A 641 1.16 20.09 -4.10
N LYS A 642 0.13 19.98 -3.26
CA LYS A 642 0.01 20.61 -1.93
C LYS A 642 0.12 22.15 -1.96
N MET A 643 -0.40 22.77 -3.00
CA MET A 643 -0.49 24.21 -3.24
C MET A 643 -1.94 24.74 -3.31
N GLY A 644 -2.91 23.97 -2.81
CA GLY A 644 -4.35 24.30 -2.84
C GLY A 644 -4.74 25.67 -2.27
N ARG A 645 -3.92 26.24 -1.38
CA ARG A 645 -4.14 27.59 -0.82
C ARG A 645 -4.16 28.72 -1.87
N TYR A 646 -3.61 28.47 -3.06
CA TYR A 646 -3.53 29.46 -4.15
C TYR A 646 -4.64 29.29 -5.19
N LYS A 647 -5.62 28.41 -4.96
CA LYS A 647 -6.75 28.18 -5.88
C LYS A 647 -7.45 29.46 -6.29
N GLU A 648 -7.86 30.26 -5.31
CA GLU A 648 -8.56 31.53 -5.58
C GLU A 648 -7.67 32.52 -6.31
N ASN A 649 -6.37 32.55 -6.00
CA ASN A 649 -5.40 33.41 -6.69
C ASN A 649 -5.27 33.06 -8.19
N PHE A 650 -5.24 31.78 -8.53
CA PHE A 650 -5.18 31.31 -9.92
C PHE A 650 -6.49 31.59 -10.65
N VAL A 651 -7.63 31.32 -10.02
CA VAL A 651 -8.96 31.55 -10.61
C VAL A 651 -9.21 33.06 -10.85
N ASN A 652 -8.92 33.91 -9.85
CA ASN A 652 -9.10 35.37 -9.96
C ASN A 652 -8.17 36.01 -10.99
N ALA A 653 -7.02 35.39 -11.26
CA ALA A 653 -6.08 35.83 -12.27
C ALA A 653 -6.34 35.26 -13.68
N GLY A 654 -7.39 34.45 -13.85
CA GLY A 654 -7.80 33.87 -15.13
C GLY A 654 -7.04 32.61 -15.56
N PHE A 655 -6.24 32.00 -14.67
CA PHE A 655 -5.54 30.75 -14.93
C PHE A 655 -6.44 29.53 -14.65
N ALA A 656 -7.53 29.41 -15.42
CA ALA A 656 -8.55 28.39 -15.23
C ALA A 656 -8.33 27.11 -16.07
N SER A 657 -7.36 27.07 -16.99
CA SER A 657 -7.05 25.92 -17.83
C SER A 657 -5.57 25.54 -17.79
N PHE A 658 -5.27 24.26 -18.04
CA PHE A 658 -3.90 23.75 -18.07
C PHE A 658 -3.06 24.37 -19.18
N ASP A 659 -3.64 24.75 -20.32
CA ASP A 659 -2.92 25.45 -21.40
C ASP A 659 -2.39 26.82 -20.95
N LEU A 660 -3.17 27.55 -20.14
CA LEU A 660 -2.77 28.85 -19.60
C LEU A 660 -1.74 28.69 -18.48
N VAL A 661 -1.95 27.71 -17.59
CA VAL A 661 -1.01 27.38 -16.51
C VAL A 661 0.34 26.91 -17.08
N ALA A 662 0.31 26.13 -18.15
CA ALA A 662 1.50 25.67 -18.86
C ALA A 662 2.31 26.82 -19.45
N GLN A 663 1.79 28.03 -19.59
CA GLN A 663 2.55 29.18 -20.11
C GLN A 663 3.10 30.11 -19.03
N MET A 664 2.77 29.86 -17.75
CA MET A 664 3.16 30.74 -16.66
C MET A 664 4.68 30.79 -16.43
N THR A 665 5.14 31.96 -16.00
CA THR A 665 6.50 32.27 -15.61
C THR A 665 6.60 32.52 -14.10
N ALA A 666 7.83 32.65 -13.58
CA ALA A 666 8.04 33.03 -12.19
C ALA A 666 7.46 34.42 -11.86
N GLU A 667 7.42 35.32 -12.84
CA GLU A 667 6.88 36.67 -12.70
C GLU A 667 5.35 36.66 -12.60
N ASP A 668 4.68 35.76 -13.34
CA ASP A 668 3.23 35.56 -13.23
C ASP A 668 2.82 35.06 -11.84
N LEU A 669 3.61 34.14 -11.26
CA LEU A 669 3.37 33.63 -9.90
C LEU A 669 3.49 34.72 -8.85
N LEU A 670 4.46 35.62 -9.00
CA LEU A 670 4.58 36.81 -8.15
C LEU A 670 3.37 37.72 -8.29
N ARG A 671 2.90 37.96 -9.53
CA ARG A 671 1.77 38.85 -9.83
C ARG A 671 0.45 38.36 -9.23
N ILE A 672 0.26 37.04 -9.15
CA ILE A 672 -0.94 36.44 -8.54
C ILE A 672 -0.81 36.21 -7.03
N GLY A 673 0.27 36.67 -6.39
CA GLY A 673 0.42 36.63 -4.93
C GLY A 673 1.10 35.36 -4.37
N VAL A 674 1.79 34.57 -5.20
CA VAL A 674 2.68 33.50 -4.72
C VAL A 674 4.06 34.11 -4.47
N THR A 675 4.30 34.62 -3.27
CA THR A 675 5.53 35.34 -2.90
C THR A 675 6.62 34.47 -2.26
N LEU A 676 6.26 33.26 -1.81
CA LEU A 676 7.19 32.34 -1.15
C LEU A 676 8.03 31.58 -2.18
N ALA A 677 9.35 31.77 -2.16
CA ALA A 677 10.29 31.16 -3.13
C ALA A 677 10.19 29.63 -3.19
N GLY A 678 9.95 28.96 -2.06
CA GLY A 678 9.74 27.51 -2.02
C GLY A 678 8.47 27.06 -2.75
N HIS A 679 7.40 27.85 -2.69
CA HIS A 679 6.15 27.55 -3.41
C HIS A 679 6.27 27.86 -4.90
N GLN A 680 6.93 28.97 -5.26
CA GLN A 680 7.23 29.29 -6.65
C GLN A 680 8.02 28.15 -7.31
N LYS A 681 9.10 27.69 -6.66
CA LYS A 681 9.91 26.58 -7.16
C LYS A 681 9.09 25.30 -7.34
N LYS A 682 8.21 24.98 -6.39
CA LYS A 682 7.37 23.78 -6.46
C LYS A 682 6.34 23.84 -7.59
N ILE A 683 5.66 24.98 -7.74
CA ILE A 683 4.67 25.20 -8.80
C ILE A 683 5.35 25.20 -10.18
N LEU A 684 6.46 25.92 -10.35
CA LEU A 684 7.20 25.96 -11.62
C LEU A 684 7.78 24.59 -12.00
N SER A 685 8.28 23.82 -11.04
CA SER A 685 8.75 22.45 -11.28
C SER A 685 7.61 21.55 -11.77
N SER A 686 6.40 21.69 -11.21
CA SER A 686 5.25 20.91 -11.67
C SER A 686 4.75 21.36 -13.05
N ILE A 687 4.79 22.67 -13.34
CA ILE A 687 4.48 23.21 -14.69
C ILE A 687 5.47 22.68 -15.73
N GLN A 688 6.76 22.55 -15.40
CA GLN A 688 7.75 21.95 -16.30
C GLN A 688 7.44 20.47 -16.59
N ASP A 689 7.05 19.71 -15.57
CA ASP A 689 6.67 18.31 -15.73
C ASP A 689 5.40 18.14 -16.57
N MET A 690 4.44 19.04 -16.38
CA MET A 690 3.21 19.11 -17.18
C MET A 690 3.52 19.42 -18.65
N ARG A 691 4.42 20.38 -18.94
CA ARG A 691 4.87 20.68 -20.31
C ARG A 691 5.51 19.47 -21.00
N LEU A 692 6.31 18.70 -20.25
CA LEU A 692 6.99 17.51 -20.77
C LEU A 692 6.00 16.40 -21.14
N GLN A 693 4.92 16.22 -20.36
CA GLN A 693 3.86 15.25 -20.67
C GLN A 693 2.93 15.72 -21.80
N MET A 694 2.56 17.00 -21.84
CA MET A 694 1.69 17.53 -22.91
C MET A 694 2.38 17.48 -24.29
N ASN A 695 3.70 17.68 -24.36
CA ASN A 695 4.46 17.55 -25.61
C ASN A 695 4.61 16.10 -26.12
N GLN A 696 4.28 15.07 -25.33
CA GLN A 696 4.32 13.67 -25.75
C GLN A 696 3.03 13.19 -26.43
N THR A 697 2.01 14.05 -26.56
CA THR A 697 0.67 13.70 -27.09
C THR A 697 0.32 14.30 -28.46
N LEU A 698 1.28 14.91 -29.17
CA LEU A 698 1.07 15.37 -30.56
C LEU A 698 1.31 14.21 -31.55
N PRO A 699 0.35 13.88 -32.44
CA PRO A 699 0.56 12.88 -33.47
C PRO A 699 1.58 13.39 -34.51
N VAL A 700 2.60 12.58 -34.78
CA VAL A 700 3.47 12.73 -35.95
C VAL A 700 2.58 12.64 -37.18
N GLN A 701 2.48 13.74 -37.94
CA GLN A 701 1.91 13.71 -39.28
C GLN A 701 2.81 12.83 -40.16
N VAL A 702 2.22 11.75 -40.66
CA VAL A 702 2.74 10.93 -41.78
C VAL A 702 2.36 11.60 -43.09
#